data_AF-L0B1G8-F1
#
_entry.id   AF-L0B1G8-F1
#
_cell.length_a   1.000
_cell.length_b   1.000
_cell.length_c   1.000
_cell.angle_alpha   90.00
_cell.angle_beta   90.00
_cell.angle_gamma   90.00
#
_symmetry.space_group_name_H-M   'P 1'
#
loop_
_entity.id
_entity.type
_entity.pdbx_description
1 polymer ?
#
loop_
_entity_poly.entity_id
_entity_poly.type
_entity_poly.pdbx_seq_one_letter_code
_entity_poly.pdbx_strand_id
1 'polypeptide(L)'
;MRLFSLLSIAFLFGFCYCASPNDCKDQGVAETKIVKLDVNDIDEGLLTVTRSSIDGVPLKTVTPKEGHQLTEVYDLNVRIWKGADKEHCLQVLVYYNEESPASVIVNFVKADGKKPWRYHNKQGDKWNVVKKEDHEKLLVELKKKVPQFPPPKDPKTLDLASLADSRYKTVDLSIDGVPARVYLVGPKEDINKVNYSGEEVWKASRFSEGKHGYKDTPEEICTYCITFLKEKDTKMILVNIYDVTVYREIFKQRGDKWERSTSYAGEIAALKTHKDPPKKFTLDISSLEEGDEKFKLVKEENNGATTFFFATKQGYSIENIMDGETKVCAINKDFTCYLCELHSKGDSKLIRVHAEKSFKISLSWYEKSGDKWNGITQIDFFKKLNEISKFGKTLSNTVKQEFPKPAPRSERVNKVDSTLFNVEEGQENGFKVLKLKAKEGTKADKLTFGGLTLWQSQNAGDACLTATFYLGEKEPIAASYRFKRDGKLIEGYRQFSNGNWFQVNGAAFRTFIGKDVPVTTPKELSTKSAGHGDALDTANPDETNIDIDEYTESGVSFKGYYPKDAFHISSVVDGNKELWKPAEGTNEKCLLVESYAKDGVELLYLETSGGTKSKYFEKADGVWNEVGRELFNEQLMTMIGESGKNASLNIAHPNRLLYKSFDYTFATNSVKLVVPKKGISISTLMNGTEEVYTLPSVREKFDHAKVYLNKDKKPELVLLVTTLSGTPKETYLELKDGKWVSCDDHDAKIKSLKDTTEWKSDFEIDLSASKDTDNCSIFEVELLGITTRHFYPKAGYMAIQVKDGNKGLWTAPTNNDYCFSCIIHNKGDKELLEMIVVERCSRHLTFFEKASTEWNEIENTTFNDKLKEMRNGTANPAPTQPSQGSTNPTSKP
;
A
#
# COMPACT_ATOMS: atom_id res chain seq x y z
N MET A 1 5.13 12.33 16.47
CA MET A 1 6.34 13.16 16.25
C MET A 1 7.37 12.36 15.45
N ARG A 2 7.41 12.56 14.13
CA ARG A 2 8.54 12.20 13.25
C ARG A 2 8.57 13.24 12.13
N LEU A 3 9.76 13.68 11.72
CA LEU A 3 9.97 14.58 10.58
C LEU A 3 10.81 13.85 9.53
N PHE A 4 10.50 14.09 8.26
CA PHE A 4 11.29 13.86 7.03
C PHE A 4 12.72 13.29 7.11
N SER A 5 13.02 12.36 6.19
CA SER A 5 13.84 12.76 5.04
C SER A 5 12.92 13.21 3.88
N LEU A 6 13.46 13.87 2.87
CA LEU A 6 12.70 14.31 1.69
C LEU A 6 12.92 13.31 0.54
N LEU A 7 11.84 12.91 -0.14
CA LEU A 7 11.79 12.13 -1.40
C LEU A 7 11.91 10.58 -1.36
N SER A 8 10.73 9.97 -1.39
CA SER A 8 10.27 9.17 -2.54
C SER A 8 10.84 7.75 -2.82
N ILE A 9 10.19 6.78 -2.16
CA ILE A 9 9.46 5.65 -2.79
C ILE A 9 10.27 4.58 -3.55
N ALA A 10 10.17 3.36 -3.03
CA ALA A 10 10.79 2.13 -3.52
C ALA A 10 10.22 1.60 -4.86
N PHE A 11 11.12 1.21 -5.78
CA PHE A 11 10.89 0.31 -6.93
C PHE A 11 12.21 -0.46 -7.16
N LEU A 12 12.25 -1.81 -7.14
CA LEU A 12 11.96 -2.77 -8.24
C LEU A 12 12.99 -2.67 -9.39
N PHE A 13 13.55 -3.77 -9.93
CA PHE A 13 12.84 -4.79 -10.75
C PHE A 13 13.58 -6.15 -10.89
N GLY A 14 12.92 -7.12 -11.52
CA GLY A 14 13.54 -8.16 -12.39
C GLY A 14 12.89 -8.07 -13.80
N PHE A 15 13.29 -8.81 -14.84
CA PHE A 15 14.22 -9.94 -14.97
C PHE A 15 15.33 -9.55 -16.00
N CYS A 16 15.88 -10.31 -16.97
CA CYS A 16 15.83 -11.72 -17.40
C CYS A 16 17.06 -12.04 -18.29
N TYR A 17 17.51 -13.31 -18.38
CA TYR A 17 18.20 -13.87 -19.56
C TYR A 17 18.13 -15.41 -19.55
N CYS A 18 18.34 -16.05 -20.71
CA CYS A 18 18.07 -17.47 -20.96
C CYS A 18 19.28 -18.28 -21.46
N ALA A 19 19.12 -19.61 -21.48
CA ALA A 19 20.05 -20.66 -21.94
C ALA A 19 21.25 -20.94 -21.00
N SER A 20 21.80 -22.17 -20.92
CA SER A 20 21.52 -23.37 -21.72
C SER A 20 21.58 -24.66 -20.87
N PRO A 21 20.88 -25.75 -21.23
CA PRO A 21 21.01 -27.06 -20.56
C PRO A 21 22.15 -27.90 -21.16
N ASN A 22 22.94 -28.56 -20.30
CA ASN A 22 23.54 -29.90 -20.50
C ASN A 22 24.59 -30.19 -19.41
N ASP A 23 24.37 -31.21 -18.58
CA ASP A 23 25.24 -32.40 -18.51
C ASP A 23 24.61 -33.44 -17.55
N CYS A 24 24.14 -34.57 -18.07
CA CYS A 24 23.85 -35.75 -17.26
C CYS A 24 25.10 -36.62 -17.18
N LYS A 25 25.52 -36.98 -15.96
CA LYS A 25 26.50 -38.05 -15.73
C LYS A 25 26.04 -38.92 -14.57
N ASP A 26 25.93 -40.21 -14.81
CA ASP A 26 25.58 -41.20 -13.79
C ASP A 26 26.59 -41.20 -12.64
N GLN A 27 26.08 -41.41 -11.43
CA GLN A 27 26.85 -41.97 -10.33
C GLN A 27 26.08 -43.17 -9.76
N GLY A 28 26.82 -44.24 -9.43
CA GLY A 28 26.23 -45.54 -9.12
C GLY A 28 25.38 -45.54 -7.84
N VAL A 29 24.42 -46.45 -7.79
CA VAL A 29 23.54 -46.64 -6.63
C VAL A 29 24.35 -47.02 -5.40
N ALA A 30 24.40 -46.12 -4.41
CA ALA A 30 24.96 -46.41 -3.10
C ALA A 30 24.09 -47.41 -2.33
N GLU A 31 24.71 -48.29 -1.56
CA GLU A 31 24.02 -49.38 -0.86
C GLU A 31 23.23 -48.85 0.36
N THR A 32 21.89 -48.90 0.26
CA THR A 32 20.97 -48.30 1.25
C THR A 32 21.02 -49.02 2.60
N LYS A 33 21.35 -48.29 3.67
CA LYS A 33 21.45 -48.84 5.03
C LYS A 33 20.09 -48.98 5.69
N ILE A 34 19.79 -50.17 6.21
CA ILE A 34 18.57 -50.41 6.99
C ILE A 34 18.76 -49.88 8.42
N VAL A 35 17.79 -49.12 8.90
CA VAL A 35 17.75 -48.48 10.23
C VAL A 35 16.48 -48.92 10.98
N LYS A 36 16.57 -48.91 12.31
CA LYS A 36 15.43 -49.11 13.24
C LYS A 36 15.28 -47.88 14.12
N LEU A 37 14.06 -47.58 14.54
CA LEU A 37 13.74 -46.47 15.43
C LEU A 37 13.22 -47.01 16.76
N ASP A 38 13.84 -46.67 17.89
CA ASP A 38 13.14 -46.62 19.18
C ASP A 38 12.61 -45.20 19.38
N VAL A 39 11.35 -45.03 19.74
CA VAL A 39 10.76 -43.70 19.96
C VAL A 39 11.24 -43.02 21.25
N ASN A 40 11.93 -43.76 22.13
CA ASN A 40 12.54 -43.24 23.34
C ASN A 40 13.98 -42.77 23.07
N ASP A 41 14.80 -43.63 22.48
CA ASP A 41 16.20 -43.37 22.09
C ASP A 41 16.36 -43.32 20.57
N ILE A 42 16.56 -42.11 20.04
CA ILE A 42 16.55 -41.85 18.59
C ILE A 42 17.96 -41.49 18.12
N ASP A 43 18.53 -42.31 17.25
CA ASP A 43 19.82 -42.04 16.60
C ASP A 43 19.71 -40.85 15.63
N GLU A 44 20.00 -39.64 16.12
CA GLU A 44 20.06 -38.41 15.32
C GLU A 44 21.29 -38.34 14.41
N GLY A 45 22.18 -39.34 14.44
CA GLY A 45 23.21 -39.58 13.43
C GLY A 45 22.61 -40.16 12.15
N LEU A 46 21.73 -41.16 12.27
CA LEU A 46 21.09 -41.88 11.15
C LEU A 46 19.72 -41.29 10.72
N LEU A 47 19.01 -40.63 11.63
CA LEU A 47 17.65 -40.12 11.44
C LEU A 47 17.60 -38.60 11.66
N THR A 48 16.66 -37.92 10.99
CA THR A 48 16.39 -36.49 11.21
C THR A 48 15.19 -36.35 12.13
N VAL A 49 15.32 -35.57 13.21
CA VAL A 49 14.28 -35.43 14.26
C VAL A 49 13.85 -33.97 14.41
N THR A 50 12.66 -33.64 13.91
CA THR A 50 12.01 -32.34 14.17
C THR A 50 11.21 -32.42 15.47
N ARG A 51 11.54 -31.57 16.44
CA ARG A 51 10.81 -31.40 17.71
C ARG A 51 9.75 -30.31 17.54
N SER A 52 8.52 -30.54 18.03
CA SER A 52 7.37 -29.64 17.87
C SER A 52 6.26 -29.95 18.89
N SER A 53 5.10 -29.30 18.79
CA SER A 53 3.87 -29.71 19.48
C SER A 53 2.60 -29.54 18.63
N ILE A 54 1.47 -30.02 19.15
CA ILE A 54 0.11 -29.73 18.65
C ILE A 54 -0.77 -29.34 19.83
N ASP A 55 -1.17 -28.06 19.88
CA ASP A 55 -1.92 -27.45 20.98
C ASP A 55 -1.33 -27.82 22.36
N GLY A 56 -0.01 -27.77 22.49
CA GLY A 56 0.76 -28.09 23.70
C GLY A 56 1.17 -29.56 23.87
N VAL A 57 0.56 -30.51 23.15
CA VAL A 57 0.94 -31.93 23.20
C VAL A 57 2.30 -32.13 22.50
N PRO A 58 3.36 -32.63 23.16
CA PRO A 58 4.67 -32.77 22.53
C PRO A 58 4.67 -33.79 21.39
N LEU A 59 5.32 -33.41 20.27
CA LEU A 59 5.38 -34.17 19.03
C LEU A 59 6.81 -34.20 18.49
N LYS A 60 7.40 -35.39 18.37
CA LYS A 60 8.59 -35.61 17.53
C LYS A 60 8.16 -36.12 16.16
N THR A 61 8.74 -35.58 15.10
CA THR A 61 8.62 -36.07 13.73
C THR A 61 9.97 -36.60 13.29
N VAL A 62 10.04 -37.85 12.85
CA VAL A 62 11.28 -38.57 12.52
C VAL A 62 11.27 -38.99 11.05
N THR A 63 12.35 -38.72 10.32
CA THR A 63 12.55 -39.18 8.93
C THR A 63 13.90 -39.88 8.76
N PRO A 64 14.03 -40.84 7.84
CA PRO A 64 15.34 -41.35 7.43
C PRO A 64 16.18 -40.24 6.79
N LYS A 65 17.50 -40.28 6.99
CA LYS A 65 18.44 -39.49 6.19
C LYS A 65 18.67 -40.15 4.83
N GLU A 66 19.25 -39.38 3.91
CA GLU A 66 19.69 -39.90 2.60
C GLU A 66 20.60 -41.13 2.76
N GLY A 67 20.45 -42.11 1.87
CA GLY A 67 21.13 -43.42 1.97
C GLY A 67 20.61 -44.37 3.06
N HIS A 68 19.57 -44.02 3.81
CA HIS A 68 19.02 -44.85 4.89
C HIS A 68 17.53 -45.19 4.69
N GLN A 69 17.12 -46.38 5.13
CA GLN A 69 15.71 -46.84 5.12
C GLN A 69 15.28 -47.34 6.49
N LEU A 70 14.22 -46.73 7.04
CA LEU A 70 13.62 -47.13 8.30
C LEU A 70 12.58 -48.25 8.06
N THR A 71 12.80 -49.45 8.61
CA THR A 71 11.93 -50.62 8.35
C THR A 71 11.17 -51.14 9.57
N GLU A 72 11.56 -50.73 10.78
CA GLU A 72 10.94 -51.16 12.04
C GLU A 72 10.93 -50.01 13.06
N VAL A 73 9.83 -49.88 13.82
CA VAL A 73 9.65 -48.87 14.88
C VAL A 73 9.28 -49.56 16.20
N TYR A 74 9.90 -49.13 17.28
CA TYR A 74 9.88 -49.71 18.61
C TYR A 74 9.61 -48.66 19.69
N ASP A 75 9.12 -49.12 20.83
CA ASP A 75 9.06 -48.42 22.12
C ASP A 75 9.82 -49.31 23.12
N LEU A 76 11.10 -49.00 23.33
CA LEU A 76 12.07 -49.89 23.97
C LEU A 76 12.09 -51.26 23.25
N ASN A 77 11.76 -52.34 23.95
CA ASN A 77 11.70 -53.68 23.36
C ASN A 77 10.34 -54.00 22.69
N VAL A 78 9.34 -53.11 22.77
CA VAL A 78 7.99 -53.34 22.23
C VAL A 78 7.91 -52.85 20.79
N ARG A 79 7.86 -53.76 19.82
CA ARG A 79 7.73 -53.43 18.40
C ARG A 79 6.36 -52.82 18.08
N ILE A 80 6.33 -51.52 17.79
CA ILE A 80 5.13 -50.78 17.36
C ILE A 80 4.78 -51.15 15.91
N TRP A 81 5.76 -51.06 15.00
CA TRP A 81 5.57 -51.20 13.56
C TRP A 81 6.72 -51.98 12.91
N LYS A 82 6.39 -52.68 11.82
CA LYS A 82 7.34 -53.26 10.88
C LYS A 82 6.71 -53.22 9.48
N GLY A 83 7.51 -52.89 8.48
CA GLY A 83 7.14 -53.03 7.07
C GLY A 83 7.06 -54.49 6.64
N ALA A 84 6.13 -54.81 5.75
CA ALA A 84 6.19 -56.04 4.96
C ALA A 84 7.38 -55.99 3.96
N ASP A 85 7.59 -57.06 3.18
CA ASP A 85 8.70 -57.08 2.22
C ASP A 85 8.62 -55.89 1.25
N LYS A 86 9.76 -55.20 1.08
CA LYS A 86 9.94 -53.93 0.33
C LYS A 86 9.17 -52.70 0.89
N GLU A 87 8.38 -52.82 1.95
CA GLU A 87 7.78 -51.66 2.63
C GLU A 87 8.84 -50.92 3.48
N HIS A 88 8.95 -49.60 3.30
CA HIS A 88 9.86 -48.74 4.08
C HIS A 88 9.17 -47.46 4.53
N CYS A 89 9.51 -46.98 5.73
CA CYS A 89 8.93 -45.79 6.33
C CYS A 89 9.50 -44.51 5.70
N LEU A 90 8.63 -43.54 5.40
CA LEU A 90 8.99 -42.18 5.01
C LEU A 90 9.06 -41.25 6.21
N GLN A 91 8.09 -41.32 7.11
CA GLN A 91 7.98 -40.44 8.28
C GLN A 91 7.24 -41.11 9.45
N VAL A 92 7.75 -40.93 10.67
CA VAL A 92 7.07 -41.32 11.91
C VAL A 92 6.73 -40.08 12.71
N LEU A 93 5.50 -39.98 13.20
CA LEU A 93 5.07 -38.97 14.17
C LEU A 93 4.87 -39.66 15.53
N VAL A 94 5.52 -39.14 16.57
CA VAL A 94 5.43 -39.65 17.95
C VAL A 94 4.85 -38.56 18.86
N TYR A 95 3.65 -38.79 19.36
CA TYR A 95 2.96 -37.95 20.34
C TYR A 95 3.23 -38.48 21.74
N TYR A 96 3.61 -37.59 22.65
CA TYR A 96 3.94 -37.94 24.04
C TYR A 96 2.87 -37.46 25.02
N ASN A 97 2.59 -38.27 26.03
CA ASN A 97 2.00 -37.82 27.29
C ASN A 97 3.16 -37.47 28.22
N GLU A 98 3.40 -36.18 28.45
CA GLU A 98 4.60 -35.67 29.15
C GLU A 98 5.90 -36.11 28.45
N GLU A 99 6.53 -37.19 28.94
CA GLU A 99 7.74 -37.78 28.35
C GLU A 99 7.51 -39.22 27.84
N SER A 100 6.35 -39.82 28.11
CA SER A 100 6.01 -41.18 27.66
C SER A 100 5.35 -41.18 26.29
N PRO A 101 5.80 -42.00 25.32
CA PRO A 101 5.15 -42.09 24.01
C PRO A 101 3.73 -42.68 24.15
N ALA A 102 2.73 -41.99 23.60
CA ALA A 102 1.31 -42.30 23.79
C ALA A 102 0.57 -42.63 22.47
N SER A 103 0.98 -42.01 21.36
CA SER A 103 0.48 -42.36 20.02
C SER A 103 1.60 -42.25 18.99
N VAL A 104 1.65 -43.17 18.04
CA VAL A 104 2.64 -43.25 16.97
C VAL A 104 1.93 -43.44 15.64
N ILE A 105 2.25 -42.60 14.66
CA ILE A 105 1.75 -42.71 13.30
C ILE A 105 2.91 -42.95 12.36
N VAL A 106 2.80 -43.95 11.49
CA VAL A 106 3.82 -44.30 10.49
C VAL A 106 3.27 -44.05 9.08
N ASN A 107 3.94 -43.22 8.29
CA ASN A 107 3.78 -43.18 6.84
C ASN A 107 4.85 -44.06 6.19
N PHE A 108 4.46 -44.94 5.28
CA PHE A 108 5.36 -45.89 4.64
C PHE A 108 4.96 -46.13 3.19
N VAL A 109 5.95 -46.40 2.35
CA VAL A 109 5.75 -46.81 0.96
C VAL A 109 5.39 -48.28 0.93
N LYS A 110 4.35 -48.62 0.16
CA LYS A 110 3.98 -50.00 -0.19
C LYS A 110 4.64 -50.46 -1.47
N ALA A 111 4.69 -51.78 -1.68
CA ALA A 111 5.14 -52.38 -2.93
C ALA A 111 4.31 -51.97 -4.17
N ASP A 112 3.11 -51.41 -4.00
CA ASP A 112 2.28 -50.80 -5.04
C ASP A 112 2.44 -49.27 -5.17
N GLY A 113 3.48 -48.70 -4.57
CA GLY A 113 3.82 -47.27 -4.59
C GLY A 113 2.96 -46.38 -3.68
N LYS A 114 1.88 -46.90 -3.08
CA LYS A 114 1.00 -46.11 -2.20
C LYS A 114 1.71 -45.74 -0.90
N LYS A 115 1.38 -44.58 -0.34
CA LYS A 115 1.98 -44.02 0.89
C LYS A 115 0.98 -43.93 2.06
N PRO A 116 0.35 -45.04 2.51
CA PRO A 116 -0.66 -44.99 3.57
C PRO A 116 -0.10 -44.63 4.95
N TRP A 117 -0.96 -44.04 5.77
CA TRP A 117 -0.74 -43.82 7.20
C TRP A 117 -1.26 -45.02 8.02
N ARG A 118 -0.50 -45.47 9.02
CA ARG A 118 -0.94 -46.45 10.02
C ARG A 118 -0.80 -45.85 11.43
N TYR A 119 -1.90 -45.84 12.18
CA TYR A 119 -2.02 -45.22 13.49
C TYR A 119 -1.90 -46.29 14.59
N HIS A 120 -1.13 -45.99 15.63
CA HIS A 120 -0.91 -46.87 16.78
C HIS A 120 -1.12 -46.07 18.07
N ASN A 121 -1.96 -46.56 18.99
CA ASN A 121 -2.15 -45.96 20.32
C ASN A 121 -1.62 -46.90 21.40
N LYS A 122 -0.99 -46.34 22.43
CA LYS A 122 -0.52 -47.08 23.60
C LYS A 122 -1.66 -47.24 24.62
N GLN A 123 -1.86 -48.46 25.11
CA GLN A 123 -2.88 -48.81 26.11
C GLN A 123 -2.26 -49.77 27.14
N GLY A 124 -1.85 -49.21 28.29
CA GLY A 124 -0.89 -49.89 29.17
C GLY A 124 0.43 -50.12 28.44
N ASP A 125 1.04 -51.29 28.61
CA ASP A 125 2.33 -51.63 27.99
C ASP A 125 2.22 -52.15 26.54
N LYS A 126 1.05 -51.99 25.91
CA LYS A 126 0.76 -52.53 24.57
C LYS A 126 0.42 -51.44 23.56
N TRP A 127 0.90 -51.62 22.34
CA TRP A 127 0.58 -50.78 21.19
C TRP A 127 -0.46 -51.45 20.30
N ASN A 128 -1.62 -50.81 20.18
CA ASN A 128 -2.73 -51.28 19.36
C ASN A 128 -2.79 -50.49 18.06
N VAL A 129 -2.96 -51.17 16.91
CA VAL A 129 -3.30 -50.50 15.65
C VAL A 129 -4.72 -49.96 15.76
N VAL A 130 -4.92 -48.68 15.47
CA VAL A 130 -6.20 -47.98 15.58
C VAL A 130 -6.60 -47.31 14.27
N LYS A 131 -7.85 -46.83 14.20
CA LYS A 131 -8.28 -45.95 13.11
C LYS A 131 -7.88 -44.50 13.38
N LYS A 132 -7.94 -43.65 12.36
CA LYS A 132 -7.62 -42.21 12.45
C LYS A 132 -8.48 -41.51 13.51
N GLU A 133 -9.78 -41.82 13.55
CA GLU A 133 -10.74 -41.20 14.46
C GLU A 133 -10.47 -41.54 15.93
N ASP A 134 -9.81 -42.68 16.19
CA ASP A 134 -9.42 -43.12 17.54
C ASP A 134 -8.06 -42.55 17.97
N HIS A 135 -7.18 -42.24 17.03
CA HIS A 135 -6.02 -41.38 17.27
C HIS A 135 -6.47 -39.94 17.61
N GLU A 136 -7.42 -39.38 16.84
CA GLU A 136 -7.94 -38.02 17.04
C GLU A 136 -8.62 -37.86 18.42
N LYS A 137 -9.41 -38.85 18.85
CA LYS A 137 -9.96 -38.90 20.23
C LYS A 137 -8.86 -38.90 21.29
N LEU A 138 -7.83 -39.74 21.14
CA LEU A 138 -6.71 -39.76 22.09
C LEU A 138 -5.96 -38.42 22.11
N LEU A 139 -5.77 -37.78 20.96
CA LEU A 139 -5.14 -36.46 20.86
C LEU A 139 -5.96 -35.38 21.58
N VAL A 140 -7.29 -35.45 21.56
CA VAL A 140 -8.16 -34.58 22.37
C VAL A 140 -7.97 -34.83 23.88
N GLU A 141 -7.85 -36.09 24.32
CA GLU A 141 -7.57 -36.39 25.73
C GLU A 141 -6.15 -35.99 26.17
N LEU A 142 -5.15 -36.07 25.29
CA LEU A 142 -3.79 -35.59 25.56
C LEU A 142 -3.76 -34.07 25.78
N LYS A 143 -4.49 -33.28 24.97
CA LYS A 143 -4.61 -31.82 25.12
C LYS A 143 -5.16 -31.41 26.49
N LYS A 144 -6.11 -32.18 27.05
CA LYS A 144 -6.66 -31.93 28.40
C LYS A 144 -5.65 -32.12 29.53
N LYS A 145 -4.59 -32.92 29.30
CA LYS A 145 -3.55 -33.22 30.31
C LYS A 145 -2.37 -32.25 30.28
N VAL A 146 -2.18 -31.51 29.19
CA VAL A 146 -1.18 -30.43 29.13
C VAL A 146 -1.50 -29.43 30.26
N PRO A 147 -0.52 -29.03 31.09
CA PRO A 147 -0.74 -28.07 32.18
C PRO A 147 -1.42 -26.78 31.68
N GLN A 148 -2.67 -26.60 32.06
CA GLN A 148 -3.49 -25.49 31.59
C GLN A 148 -3.19 -24.21 32.38
N PHE A 149 -2.37 -23.32 31.80
CA PHE A 149 -2.30 -21.95 32.28
C PHE A 149 -3.66 -21.28 31.95
N PRO A 150 -4.45 -20.84 32.94
CA PRO A 150 -5.82 -20.39 32.69
C PRO A 150 -5.83 -19.07 31.91
N PRO A 151 -6.84 -18.84 31.04
CA PRO A 151 -6.96 -17.57 30.32
C PRO A 151 -6.99 -16.37 31.27
N PRO A 152 -6.33 -15.25 30.93
CA PRO A 152 -6.36 -14.04 31.74
C PRO A 152 -7.76 -13.58 32.11
N LYS A 153 -7.96 -13.18 33.37
CA LYS A 153 -9.24 -12.61 33.84
C LYS A 153 -9.53 -11.23 33.24
N ASP A 154 -8.50 -10.54 32.75
CA ASP A 154 -8.62 -9.27 32.04
C ASP A 154 -8.81 -9.55 30.53
N PRO A 155 -9.93 -9.14 29.92
CA PRO A 155 -10.19 -9.35 28.50
C PRO A 155 -9.24 -8.57 27.57
N LYS A 156 -8.49 -7.58 28.06
CA LYS A 156 -7.45 -6.88 27.28
C LYS A 156 -6.04 -7.45 27.45
N THR A 157 -5.84 -8.41 28.36
CA THR A 157 -4.57 -9.15 28.51
C THR A 157 -4.62 -10.46 27.73
N LEU A 158 -3.59 -10.71 26.93
CA LEU A 158 -3.31 -11.96 26.22
C LEU A 158 -2.14 -12.67 26.89
N ASP A 159 -2.25 -13.93 27.34
CA ASP A 159 -1.10 -14.68 27.88
C ASP A 159 -0.71 -15.80 26.93
N LEU A 160 0.48 -15.69 26.32
CA LEU A 160 0.96 -16.58 25.28
C LEU A 160 1.26 -18.01 25.77
N ALA A 161 1.28 -18.25 27.08
CA ALA A 161 1.34 -19.60 27.66
C ALA A 161 -0.05 -20.26 27.82
N SER A 162 -1.14 -19.49 27.72
CA SER A 162 -2.52 -19.98 27.92
C SER A 162 -3.11 -20.62 26.66
N LEU A 163 -2.57 -21.78 26.26
CA LEU A 163 -2.93 -22.45 24.99
C LEU A 163 -4.40 -22.89 24.85
N ALA A 164 -5.23 -22.74 25.88
CA ALA A 164 -6.69 -22.96 25.84
C ALA A 164 -7.54 -21.67 25.77
N ASP A 165 -6.92 -20.49 25.68
CA ASP A 165 -7.60 -19.22 25.46
C ASP A 165 -8.17 -19.16 24.03
N SER A 166 -9.50 -19.17 23.93
CA SER A 166 -10.23 -19.26 22.66
C SER A 166 -10.22 -17.98 21.82
N ARG A 167 -9.61 -16.89 22.30
CA ARG A 167 -9.45 -15.62 21.56
C ARG A 167 -8.41 -15.69 20.44
N TYR A 168 -7.57 -16.72 20.41
CA TYR A 168 -6.55 -16.92 19.39
C TYR A 168 -6.34 -18.39 19.02
N LYS A 169 -5.85 -18.65 17.80
CA LYS A 169 -5.34 -19.97 17.39
C LYS A 169 -3.81 -19.98 17.42
N THR A 170 -3.21 -21.09 17.85
CA THR A 170 -1.75 -21.29 17.75
C THR A 170 -1.37 -22.23 16.62
N VAL A 171 -0.26 -21.94 15.94
CA VAL A 171 0.27 -22.77 14.84
C VAL A 171 1.79 -22.93 15.00
N ASP A 172 2.23 -24.13 15.34
CA ASP A 172 3.66 -24.54 15.39
C ASP A 172 4.18 -24.82 13.97
N LEU A 173 5.24 -24.10 13.58
CA LEU A 173 5.84 -24.07 12.23
C LEU A 173 7.34 -23.70 12.27
N SER A 174 7.97 -23.48 11.11
CA SER A 174 9.33 -22.92 11.04
C SER A 174 9.42 -21.68 10.15
N ILE A 175 10.11 -20.64 10.65
CA ILE A 175 10.42 -19.41 9.94
C ILE A 175 11.94 -19.36 9.76
N ASP A 176 12.43 -19.35 8.52
CA ASP A 176 13.85 -19.22 8.16
C ASP A 176 14.79 -20.17 8.97
N GLY A 177 14.35 -21.42 9.18
CA GLY A 177 15.11 -22.44 9.92
C GLY A 177 15.05 -22.34 11.45
N VAL A 178 14.34 -21.35 12.00
CA VAL A 178 14.00 -21.24 13.43
C VAL A 178 12.67 -21.95 13.70
N PRO A 179 12.53 -22.78 14.75
CA PRO A 179 11.23 -23.29 15.20
C PRO A 179 10.42 -22.16 15.85
N ALA A 180 9.16 -22.00 15.47
CA ALA A 180 8.33 -20.90 15.95
C ALA A 180 6.86 -21.30 16.12
N ARG A 181 6.15 -20.57 16.99
CA ARG A 181 4.69 -20.64 17.12
C ARG A 181 4.09 -19.29 16.78
N VAL A 182 3.16 -19.29 15.83
CA VAL A 182 2.33 -18.14 15.47
C VAL A 182 1.07 -18.11 16.33
N TYR A 183 0.66 -16.91 16.73
CA TYR A 183 -0.56 -16.63 17.50
C TYR A 183 -1.50 -15.77 16.67
N LEU A 184 -2.56 -16.38 16.16
CA LEU A 184 -3.58 -15.78 15.30
C LEU A 184 -4.68 -15.18 16.17
N VAL A 185 -4.49 -13.92 16.59
CA VAL A 185 -5.45 -13.16 17.41
C VAL A 185 -6.69 -12.80 16.60
N GLY A 186 -7.87 -12.87 17.22
CA GLY A 186 -9.14 -12.48 16.59
C GLY A 186 -9.20 -10.98 16.21
N PRO A 187 -9.84 -10.61 15.09
CA PRO A 187 -9.90 -9.22 14.61
C PRO A 187 -10.85 -8.30 15.40
N LYS A 188 -11.29 -8.74 16.59
CA LYS A 188 -12.20 -8.01 17.49
C LYS A 188 -11.61 -7.82 18.89
N GLU A 189 -10.46 -8.44 19.16
CA GLU A 189 -9.83 -8.40 20.48
C GLU A 189 -9.01 -7.11 20.60
N ASP A 190 -9.34 -6.26 21.57
CA ASP A 190 -8.65 -4.99 21.82
C ASP A 190 -7.50 -5.14 22.83
N ILE A 191 -6.66 -6.16 22.57
CA ILE A 191 -5.53 -6.58 23.40
C ILE A 191 -4.52 -5.45 23.56
N ASN A 192 -4.40 -4.89 24.75
CA ASN A 192 -3.44 -3.83 25.07
C ASN A 192 -2.35 -4.28 26.08
N LYS A 193 -2.32 -5.57 26.43
CA LYS A 193 -1.26 -6.19 27.22
C LYS A 193 -1.00 -7.63 26.76
N VAL A 194 0.27 -8.00 26.69
CA VAL A 194 0.74 -9.35 26.35
C VAL A 194 1.64 -9.87 27.47
N ASN A 195 1.34 -11.08 27.92
CA ASN A 195 2.01 -11.84 28.96
C ASN A 195 2.59 -13.14 28.42
N TYR A 196 3.46 -13.77 29.21
CA TYR A 196 3.85 -15.17 29.05
C TYR A 196 4.02 -15.80 30.44
N SER A 197 3.19 -16.79 30.77
CA SER A 197 3.16 -17.47 32.08
C SER A 197 2.95 -16.52 33.27
N GLY A 198 2.09 -15.51 33.10
CA GLY A 198 1.76 -14.51 34.11
C GLY A 198 2.65 -13.25 34.10
N GLU A 199 3.89 -13.37 33.63
CA GLU A 199 4.84 -12.25 33.55
C GLU A 199 4.55 -11.35 32.34
N GLU A 200 4.75 -10.04 32.51
CA GLU A 200 4.49 -9.03 31.48
C GLU A 200 5.58 -9.05 30.40
N VAL A 201 5.18 -9.20 29.13
CA VAL A 201 6.07 -9.15 27.96
C VAL A 201 5.99 -7.76 27.33
N TRP A 202 4.77 -7.28 27.07
CA TRP A 202 4.49 -5.98 26.49
C TRP A 202 3.19 -5.41 27.06
N LYS A 203 3.11 -4.08 27.15
CA LYS A 203 1.91 -3.35 27.53
C LYS A 203 1.85 -2.04 26.75
N ALA A 204 0.65 -1.65 26.31
CA ALA A 204 0.38 -0.38 25.67
C ALA A 204 0.88 0.79 26.53
N SER A 205 1.68 1.67 25.92
CA SER A 205 2.28 2.84 26.57
C SER A 205 1.29 4.00 26.70
N ARG A 206 0.26 4.03 25.85
CA ARG A 206 -0.79 5.06 25.80
C ARG A 206 -2.12 4.52 26.30
N PHE A 207 -2.41 4.69 27.60
CA PHE A 207 -3.73 4.44 28.18
C PHE A 207 -4.52 5.76 28.29
N SER A 208 -5.68 5.82 27.64
CA SER A 208 -6.66 6.90 27.84
C SER A 208 -7.77 6.47 28.80
N GLU A 209 -7.52 6.51 30.12
CA GLU A 209 -8.60 6.54 31.10
C GLU A 209 -9.31 7.91 31.02
N GLY A 210 -10.26 8.00 30.09
CA GLY A 210 -10.86 9.26 29.65
C GLY A 210 -11.74 9.93 30.71
N LYS A 211 -11.19 10.88 31.47
CA LYS A 211 -11.96 11.71 32.41
C LYS A 211 -12.97 12.67 31.74
N HIS A 212 -12.86 12.92 30.43
CA HIS A 212 -13.69 13.91 29.71
C HIS A 212 -14.32 13.41 28.39
N GLY A 213 -14.43 12.09 28.18
CA GLY A 213 -15.34 11.51 27.17
C GLY A 213 -14.95 11.60 25.68
N TYR A 214 -13.93 12.36 25.30
CA TYR A 214 -13.37 12.38 23.94
C TYR A 214 -12.22 11.36 23.79
N LYS A 215 -12.11 10.73 22.61
CA LYS A 215 -11.12 9.69 22.27
C LYS A 215 -10.15 10.20 21.20
N ASP A 216 -9.26 11.11 21.60
CA ASP A 216 -8.42 11.86 20.65
C ASP A 216 -7.03 11.23 20.39
N THR A 217 -6.80 10.01 20.89
CA THR A 217 -5.58 9.22 20.64
C THR A 217 -5.92 7.77 20.27
N PRO A 218 -5.34 7.19 19.21
CA PRO A 218 -5.44 5.75 18.94
C PRO A 218 -4.89 4.92 20.10
N GLU A 219 -5.63 3.89 20.52
CA GLU A 219 -5.19 2.90 21.51
C GLU A 219 -4.17 1.94 20.85
N GLU A 220 -3.00 1.74 21.48
CA GLU A 220 -2.00 0.76 21.01
C GLU A 220 -2.53 -0.66 21.24
N ILE A 221 -2.73 -1.45 20.18
CA ILE A 221 -3.25 -2.83 20.27
C ILE A 221 -2.32 -3.88 19.65
N CYS A 222 -2.20 -5.03 20.30
CA CYS A 222 -1.51 -6.21 19.80
C CYS A 222 -2.40 -6.94 18.77
N THR A 223 -1.89 -7.13 17.56
CA THR A 223 -2.61 -7.71 16.42
C THR A 223 -2.16 -9.11 16.02
N TYR A 224 -0.92 -9.48 16.39
CA TYR A 224 -0.28 -10.74 15.98
C TYR A 224 0.95 -10.99 16.86
N CYS A 225 1.16 -12.23 17.31
CA CYS A 225 2.36 -12.60 18.06
C CYS A 225 3.07 -13.81 17.43
N ILE A 226 4.39 -13.87 17.61
CA ILE A 226 5.21 -15.04 17.28
C ILE A 226 6.12 -15.33 18.47
N THR A 227 6.18 -16.56 18.95
CA THR A 227 7.24 -17.03 19.85
C THR A 227 8.29 -17.81 19.07
N PHE A 228 9.55 -17.50 19.28
CA PHE A 228 10.69 -18.24 18.74
C PHE A 228 11.20 -19.22 19.79
N LEU A 229 11.32 -20.48 19.40
CA LEU A 229 11.49 -21.61 20.31
C LEU A 229 12.92 -22.17 20.21
N LYS A 230 13.44 -22.65 21.34
CA LYS A 230 14.57 -23.58 21.39
C LYS A 230 14.11 -24.84 22.13
N GLU A 231 14.10 -25.95 21.41
CA GLU A 231 13.57 -27.24 21.88
C GLU A 231 12.09 -27.16 22.30
N LYS A 232 11.79 -27.08 23.61
CA LYS A 232 10.42 -26.86 24.15
C LYS A 232 10.19 -25.41 24.62
N ASP A 233 11.24 -24.61 24.78
CA ASP A 233 11.22 -23.33 25.46
C ASP A 233 10.99 -22.15 24.51
N THR A 234 10.11 -21.22 24.87
CA THR A 234 10.10 -19.88 24.26
C THR A 234 11.32 -19.10 24.74
N LYS A 235 12.17 -18.63 23.83
CA LYS A 235 13.34 -17.79 24.16
C LYS A 235 13.17 -16.33 23.74
N MET A 236 12.39 -16.07 22.70
CA MET A 236 12.08 -14.72 22.23
C MET A 236 10.63 -14.60 21.76
N ILE A 237 10.06 -13.40 21.85
CA ILE A 237 8.67 -13.09 21.53
C ILE A 237 8.63 -11.84 20.65
N LEU A 238 8.00 -11.93 19.48
CA LEU A 238 7.66 -10.80 18.63
C LEU A 238 6.19 -10.43 18.86
N VAL A 239 5.94 -9.18 19.23
CA VAL A 239 4.60 -8.58 19.37
C VAL A 239 4.41 -7.56 18.25
N ASN A 240 3.39 -7.74 17.44
CA ASN A 240 3.05 -6.85 16.31
C ASN A 240 1.91 -5.90 16.74
N ILE A 241 2.20 -4.60 16.76
CA ILE A 241 1.39 -3.56 17.41
C ILE A 241 0.83 -2.62 16.33
N TYR A 242 -0.41 -2.20 16.53
CA TYR A 242 -1.08 -1.19 15.71
C TYR A 242 -1.38 0.07 16.53
N ASP A 243 -0.95 1.24 16.03
CA ASP A 243 -1.17 2.56 16.66
C ASP A 243 -1.68 3.63 15.66
N VAL A 244 -2.37 3.19 14.60
CA VAL A 244 -2.48 3.78 13.23
C VAL A 244 -1.36 3.33 12.30
N THR A 245 -0.14 3.08 12.81
CA THR A 245 0.88 2.36 12.04
C THR A 245 1.07 0.93 12.55
N VAL A 246 1.51 0.01 11.70
CA VAL A 246 1.89 -1.34 12.13
C VAL A 246 3.40 -1.38 12.38
N TYR A 247 3.78 -1.57 13.63
CA TYR A 247 5.17 -1.78 14.06
C TYR A 247 5.30 -3.06 14.88
N ARG A 248 6.53 -3.39 15.30
CA ARG A 248 6.81 -4.59 16.08
C ARG A 248 7.81 -4.30 17.19
N GLU A 249 7.64 -5.00 18.30
CA GLU A 249 8.62 -5.07 19.37
C GLU A 249 9.01 -6.53 19.60
N ILE A 250 10.29 -6.77 19.89
CA ILE A 250 10.83 -8.11 20.07
C ILE A 250 11.48 -8.16 21.45
N PHE A 251 11.12 -9.19 22.20
CA PHE A 251 11.52 -9.42 23.59
C PHE A 251 12.30 -10.71 23.70
N LYS A 252 13.22 -10.76 24.67
CA LYS A 252 13.99 -11.96 25.01
C LYS A 252 13.86 -12.28 26.50
N GLN A 253 13.98 -13.56 26.82
CA GLN A 253 13.97 -14.02 28.21
C GLN A 253 15.32 -13.72 28.88
N ARG A 254 15.30 -13.12 30.08
CA ARG A 254 16.48 -12.88 30.93
C ARG A 254 16.15 -13.19 32.38
N GLY A 255 16.51 -14.40 32.82
CA GLY A 255 15.95 -14.98 34.03
C GLY A 255 14.43 -15.15 33.87
N ASP A 256 13.68 -14.83 34.91
CA ASP A 256 12.21 -14.98 34.90
C ASP A 256 11.47 -13.84 34.18
N LYS A 257 12.20 -12.85 33.64
CA LYS A 257 11.61 -11.64 33.03
C LYS A 257 11.87 -11.51 31.54
N TRP A 258 11.01 -10.73 30.89
CA TRP A 258 11.14 -10.33 29.49
C TRP A 258 11.76 -8.95 29.38
N GLU A 259 12.79 -8.80 28.55
CA GLU A 259 13.36 -7.50 28.19
C GLU A 259 13.30 -7.28 26.68
N ARG A 260 13.04 -6.02 26.27
CA ARG A 260 13.02 -5.63 24.86
C ARG A 260 14.43 -5.75 24.28
N SER A 261 14.57 -6.52 23.19
CA SER A 261 15.83 -6.62 22.47
C SER A 261 15.95 -5.56 21.37
N THR A 262 17.12 -4.95 21.29
CA THR A 262 17.57 -4.11 20.17
C THR A 262 18.44 -4.87 19.16
N SER A 263 18.99 -6.03 19.54
CA SER A 263 19.95 -6.84 18.76
C SER A 263 19.33 -8.16 18.26
N TYR A 264 18.00 -8.22 18.19
CA TYR A 264 17.20 -9.43 17.98
C TYR A 264 17.59 -10.27 16.75
N ALA A 265 18.16 -9.66 15.70
CA ALA A 265 18.52 -10.38 14.47
C ALA A 265 19.56 -11.48 14.73
N GLY A 266 20.62 -11.18 15.48
CA GLY A 266 21.64 -12.18 15.84
C GLY A 266 21.14 -13.19 16.88
N GLU A 267 20.29 -12.74 17.79
CA GLU A 267 19.71 -13.58 18.84
C GLU A 267 18.74 -14.62 18.27
N ILE A 268 17.85 -14.23 17.35
CA ILE A 268 16.95 -15.15 16.64
C ILE A 268 17.75 -16.06 15.69
N ALA A 269 18.79 -15.55 15.03
CA ALA A 269 19.66 -16.39 14.19
C ALA A 269 20.38 -17.49 14.99
N ALA A 270 20.69 -17.25 16.29
CA ALA A 270 21.24 -18.27 17.19
C ALA A 270 20.21 -19.33 17.63
N LEU A 271 18.93 -19.16 17.31
CA LEU A 271 17.87 -20.16 17.49
C LEU A 271 17.65 -21.04 16.24
N LYS A 272 18.35 -20.77 15.12
CA LYS A 272 18.25 -21.60 13.91
C LYS A 272 18.71 -23.03 14.17
N THR A 273 17.79 -23.96 13.95
CA THR A 273 18.03 -25.41 14.01
C THR A 273 18.34 -25.99 12.62
N HIS A 274 18.02 -25.24 11.55
CA HIS A 274 18.48 -25.45 10.19
C HIS A 274 19.11 -24.15 9.68
N LYS A 275 20.28 -24.24 9.05
CA LYS A 275 21.10 -23.06 8.71
C LYS A 275 21.06 -22.67 7.23
N ASP A 276 20.76 -23.62 6.35
CA ASP A 276 20.71 -23.38 4.92
C ASP A 276 19.47 -22.53 4.56
N PRO A 277 19.50 -21.74 3.47
CA PRO A 277 18.34 -20.97 3.03
C PRO A 277 17.15 -21.90 2.73
N PRO A 278 15.92 -21.54 3.16
CA PRO A 278 14.77 -22.43 3.03
C PRO A 278 14.45 -22.74 1.57
N LYS A 279 14.34 -24.03 1.25
CA LYS A 279 13.97 -24.54 -0.06
C LYS A 279 12.57 -24.06 -0.45
N LYS A 280 12.48 -23.40 -1.59
CA LYS A 280 11.21 -22.85 -2.10
C LYS A 280 10.39 -23.91 -2.81
N PHE A 281 9.07 -23.84 -2.63
CA PHE A 281 8.14 -24.74 -3.31
C PHE A 281 6.82 -24.05 -3.67
N THR A 282 6.12 -24.61 -4.65
CA THR A 282 4.74 -24.24 -4.99
C THR A 282 3.77 -25.04 -4.14
N LEU A 283 2.88 -24.36 -3.43
CA LEU A 283 1.77 -24.96 -2.70
C LEU A 283 0.53 -25.03 -3.59
N ASP A 284 0.01 -26.22 -3.86
CA ASP A 284 -1.32 -26.41 -4.45
C ASP A 284 -2.34 -26.68 -3.34
N ILE A 285 -3.24 -25.73 -3.11
CA ILE A 285 -4.30 -25.83 -2.09
C ILE A 285 -5.50 -26.67 -2.53
N SER A 286 -5.51 -27.17 -3.78
CA SER A 286 -6.46 -28.19 -4.22
C SER A 286 -6.00 -29.61 -3.82
N SER A 287 -4.69 -29.82 -3.70
CA SER A 287 -4.07 -31.10 -3.31
C SER A 287 -3.85 -31.19 -1.80
N LEU A 288 -4.88 -31.65 -1.08
CA LEU A 288 -4.90 -31.74 0.39
C LEU A 288 -4.22 -33.02 0.92
N GLU A 289 -2.98 -33.30 0.49
CA GLU A 289 -2.22 -34.45 0.97
C GLU A 289 -1.77 -34.29 2.43
N GLU A 290 -2.19 -35.21 3.31
CA GLU A 290 -1.78 -35.19 4.71
C GLU A 290 -0.33 -35.66 4.88
N GLY A 291 0.52 -34.74 5.36
CA GLY A 291 1.86 -35.01 5.85
C GLY A 291 2.99 -34.96 4.81
N ASP A 292 2.80 -34.21 3.72
CA ASP A 292 3.85 -33.71 2.82
C ASP A 292 5.14 -33.31 3.58
N GLU A 293 6.33 -33.59 3.06
CA GLU A 293 7.60 -33.28 3.73
C GLU A 293 7.89 -31.78 3.94
N LYS A 294 7.23 -30.90 3.15
CA LYS A 294 7.47 -29.46 3.06
C LYS A 294 6.58 -28.64 4.00
N PHE A 295 5.41 -29.17 4.36
CA PHE A 295 4.45 -28.49 5.24
C PHE A 295 3.68 -29.46 6.17
N LYS A 296 3.08 -28.89 7.20
CA LYS A 296 2.16 -29.52 8.14
C LYS A 296 0.77 -28.97 7.82
N LEU A 297 -0.13 -29.84 7.36
CA LEU A 297 -1.53 -29.52 7.16
C LEU A 297 -2.27 -29.68 8.50
N VAL A 298 -2.97 -28.64 8.94
CA VAL A 298 -3.93 -28.72 10.06
C VAL A 298 -5.31 -28.34 9.51
N LYS A 299 -6.31 -29.20 9.75
CA LYS A 299 -7.71 -28.95 9.38
C LYS A 299 -8.51 -28.66 10.64
N GLU A 300 -9.35 -27.63 10.60
CA GLU A 300 -10.35 -27.33 11.64
C GLU A 300 -11.73 -27.13 10.99
N GLU A 301 -12.79 -27.55 11.67
CA GLU A 301 -14.18 -27.35 11.24
C GLU A 301 -14.96 -26.61 12.32
N ASN A 302 -15.68 -25.56 11.95
CA ASN A 302 -16.47 -24.73 12.86
C ASN A 302 -17.70 -24.15 12.14
N ASN A 303 -18.90 -24.40 12.69
CA ASN A 303 -20.18 -23.94 12.14
C ASN A 303 -20.35 -24.21 10.62
N GLY A 304 -19.89 -25.36 10.14
CA GLY A 304 -19.94 -25.76 8.74
C GLY A 304 -18.99 -25.00 7.81
N ALA A 305 -18.07 -24.20 8.34
CA ALA A 305 -16.89 -23.72 7.62
C ALA A 305 -15.69 -24.63 7.95
N THR A 306 -14.84 -24.91 6.96
CA THR A 306 -13.55 -25.57 7.15
C THR A 306 -12.44 -24.53 7.08
N THR A 307 -11.40 -24.66 7.90
CA THR A 307 -10.13 -23.93 7.74
C THR A 307 -8.98 -24.91 7.61
N PHE A 308 -8.10 -24.68 6.64
CA PHE A 308 -6.85 -25.41 6.45
C PHE A 308 -5.67 -24.47 6.70
N PHE A 309 -4.76 -24.88 7.58
CA PHE A 309 -3.51 -24.20 7.87
C PHE A 309 -2.37 -24.99 7.22
N PHE A 310 -1.69 -24.39 6.24
CA PHE A 310 -0.52 -24.94 5.57
C PHE A 310 0.73 -24.33 6.20
N ALA A 311 1.22 -24.94 7.27
CA ALA A 311 2.36 -24.47 8.07
C ALA A 311 3.69 -25.03 7.55
N THR A 312 4.69 -24.20 7.25
CA THR A 312 5.96 -24.69 6.71
C THR A 312 6.72 -25.57 7.71
N LYS A 313 7.25 -26.69 7.21
CA LYS A 313 8.23 -27.52 7.93
C LYS A 313 9.62 -26.86 7.85
N GLN A 314 10.51 -27.31 8.72
CA GLN A 314 11.89 -26.82 8.83
C GLN A 314 12.62 -26.86 7.47
N GLY A 315 13.27 -25.76 7.09
CA GLY A 315 14.03 -25.68 5.84
C GLY A 315 13.21 -25.49 4.56
N TYR A 316 11.91 -25.13 4.66
CA TYR A 316 11.05 -24.87 3.51
C TYR A 316 10.33 -23.52 3.57
N SER A 317 9.99 -22.95 2.41
CA SER A 317 9.16 -21.74 2.29
C SER A 317 8.29 -21.78 1.03
N ILE A 318 7.08 -21.23 1.11
CA ILE A 318 6.14 -21.18 -0.02
C ILE A 318 6.55 -20.05 -0.98
N GLU A 319 6.61 -20.32 -2.28
CA GLU A 319 6.93 -19.32 -3.31
C GLU A 319 5.74 -18.99 -4.22
N ASN A 320 4.89 -19.97 -4.51
CA ASN A 320 3.67 -19.78 -5.30
C ASN A 320 2.52 -20.51 -4.61
N ILE A 321 1.32 -19.96 -4.72
CA ILE A 321 0.09 -20.61 -4.27
C ILE A 321 -0.82 -20.82 -5.48
N MET A 322 -1.30 -22.05 -5.64
CA MET A 322 -2.12 -22.53 -6.75
C MET A 322 -3.40 -23.18 -6.20
N ASP A 323 -4.48 -23.14 -6.97
CA ASP A 323 -5.74 -23.88 -6.74
C ASP A 323 -5.95 -24.77 -7.99
N GLY A 324 -5.19 -25.86 -8.06
CA GLY A 324 -4.99 -26.64 -9.28
C GLY A 324 -4.16 -25.88 -10.32
N GLU A 325 -4.65 -25.78 -11.56
CA GLU A 325 -3.99 -25.01 -12.62
C GLU A 325 -4.08 -23.48 -12.40
N THR A 326 -5.02 -23.01 -11.58
CA THR A 326 -5.23 -21.58 -11.34
C THR A 326 -4.23 -21.03 -10.33
N LYS A 327 -3.41 -20.05 -10.73
CA LYS A 327 -2.52 -19.33 -9.82
C LYS A 327 -3.30 -18.37 -8.91
N VAL A 328 -3.12 -18.51 -7.60
CA VAL A 328 -3.64 -17.57 -6.58
C VAL A 328 -2.70 -16.37 -6.48
N CYS A 329 -1.42 -16.62 -6.19
CA CYS A 329 -0.41 -15.58 -6.04
C CYS A 329 1.02 -16.11 -6.22
N ALA A 330 1.98 -15.18 -6.33
CA ALA A 330 3.40 -15.42 -6.15
C ALA A 330 3.88 -14.63 -4.93
N ILE A 331 4.71 -15.25 -4.11
CA ILE A 331 5.39 -14.59 -2.98
C ILE A 331 6.58 -13.83 -3.54
N ASN A 332 6.87 -12.65 -2.98
CA ASN A 332 8.08 -11.91 -3.33
C ASN A 332 9.32 -12.76 -2.95
N LYS A 333 10.27 -12.91 -3.89
CA LYS A 333 11.47 -13.75 -3.72
C LYS A 333 12.29 -13.44 -2.47
N ASP A 334 12.20 -12.22 -1.93
CA ASP A 334 12.93 -11.75 -0.76
C ASP A 334 12.26 -12.09 0.58
N PHE A 335 11.08 -12.74 0.55
CA PHE A 335 10.25 -13.02 1.73
C PHE A 335 10.20 -14.51 2.04
N THR A 336 10.22 -14.83 3.34
CA THR A 336 9.94 -16.16 3.87
C THR A 336 8.43 -16.30 4.08
N CYS A 337 7.70 -16.93 3.15
CA CYS A 337 6.31 -17.34 3.44
C CYS A 337 6.31 -18.61 4.27
N TYR A 338 5.62 -18.58 5.42
CA TYR A 338 5.68 -19.62 6.45
C TYR A 338 4.30 -20.20 6.82
N LEU A 339 3.21 -19.52 6.48
CA LEU A 339 1.85 -20.01 6.71
C LEU A 339 0.90 -19.52 5.60
N CYS A 340 0.07 -20.42 5.09
CA CYS A 340 -1.14 -20.08 4.34
C CYS A 340 -2.37 -20.60 5.10
N GLU A 341 -3.39 -19.77 5.23
CA GLU A 341 -4.72 -20.13 5.72
C GLU A 341 -5.70 -20.16 4.55
N LEU A 342 -6.48 -21.23 4.42
CA LEU A 342 -7.59 -21.36 3.48
C LEU A 342 -8.88 -21.60 4.29
N HIS A 343 -9.82 -20.68 4.22
CA HIS A 343 -11.18 -20.86 4.76
C HIS A 343 -12.14 -21.22 3.62
N SER A 344 -12.99 -22.22 3.81
CA SER A 344 -13.97 -22.64 2.80
C SER A 344 -15.33 -22.99 3.41
N LYS A 345 -16.41 -22.64 2.69
CA LYS A 345 -17.80 -23.03 3.02
C LYS A 345 -18.69 -22.98 1.78
N GLY A 346 -19.11 -24.14 1.29
CA GLY A 346 -19.68 -24.25 -0.05
C GLY A 346 -18.67 -23.74 -1.08
N ASP A 347 -19.14 -22.97 -2.05
CA ASP A 347 -18.31 -22.41 -3.14
C ASP A 347 -17.40 -21.25 -2.67
N SER A 348 -17.72 -20.63 -1.53
CA SER A 348 -16.93 -19.52 -0.97
C SER A 348 -15.60 -20.02 -0.42
N LYS A 349 -14.48 -19.59 -1.03
CA LYS A 349 -13.11 -19.73 -0.50
C LYS A 349 -12.48 -18.36 -0.22
N LEU A 350 -11.76 -18.24 0.90
CA LEU A 350 -10.90 -17.12 1.26
C LEU A 350 -9.50 -17.62 1.61
N ILE A 351 -8.45 -16.87 1.27
CA ILE A 351 -7.06 -17.16 1.64
C ILE A 351 -6.46 -15.99 2.43
N ARG A 352 -5.67 -16.31 3.46
CA ARG A 352 -4.71 -15.38 4.09
C ARG A 352 -3.30 -15.97 4.02
N VAL A 353 -2.38 -15.20 3.47
CA VAL A 353 -0.97 -15.57 3.29
C VAL A 353 -0.13 -14.83 4.32
N HIS A 354 0.83 -15.51 4.95
CA HIS A 354 1.71 -14.98 5.97
C HIS A 354 3.17 -15.17 5.56
N ALA A 355 3.86 -14.05 5.37
CA ALA A 355 5.28 -14.03 5.07
C ALA A 355 6.00 -12.99 5.92
N GLU A 356 7.32 -13.11 6.05
CA GLU A 356 8.16 -12.08 6.63
C GLU A 356 9.32 -11.71 5.72
N LYS A 357 9.82 -10.48 5.88
CA LYS A 357 11.18 -10.08 5.45
C LYS A 357 11.83 -9.29 6.57
N SER A 358 12.98 -9.76 7.05
CA SER A 358 13.72 -9.13 8.16
C SER A 358 12.83 -8.90 9.40
N PHE A 359 12.05 -9.92 9.76
CA PHE A 359 11.05 -9.93 10.85
C PHE A 359 9.85 -8.98 10.64
N LYS A 360 9.76 -8.21 9.54
CA LYS A 360 8.54 -7.45 9.22
C LYS A 360 7.51 -8.41 8.63
N ILE A 361 6.41 -8.61 9.35
CA ILE A 361 5.31 -9.47 8.91
C ILE A 361 4.57 -8.78 7.76
N SER A 362 4.25 -9.56 6.73
CA SER A 362 3.40 -9.20 5.60
C SER A 362 2.24 -10.19 5.55
N LEU A 363 1.03 -9.64 5.54
CA LEU A 363 -0.20 -10.39 5.35
C LEU A 363 -0.78 -10.02 3.99
N SER A 364 -1.40 -10.98 3.30
CA SER A 364 -2.10 -10.74 2.03
C SER A 364 -3.35 -11.60 1.97
N TRP A 365 -4.43 -11.05 1.45
CA TRP A 365 -5.76 -11.66 1.49
C TRP A 365 -6.34 -11.80 0.09
N TYR A 366 -7.00 -12.92 -0.15
CA TYR A 366 -7.61 -13.24 -1.44
C TYR A 366 -8.99 -13.90 -1.25
N GLU A 367 -9.89 -13.70 -2.21
CA GLU A 367 -11.13 -14.47 -2.32
C GLU A 367 -11.23 -15.17 -3.67
N LYS A 368 -11.95 -16.29 -3.71
CA LYS A 368 -12.34 -16.94 -4.95
C LYS A 368 -13.70 -16.40 -5.42
N SER A 369 -13.75 -15.90 -6.65
CA SER A 369 -14.96 -15.38 -7.29
C SER A 369 -15.16 -16.09 -8.64
N GLY A 370 -15.97 -17.17 -8.64
CA GLY A 370 -15.98 -18.12 -9.75
C GLY A 370 -14.63 -18.84 -9.85
N ASP A 371 -14.08 -18.95 -11.05
CA ASP A 371 -12.79 -19.65 -11.26
C ASP A 371 -11.55 -18.81 -10.95
N LYS A 372 -11.71 -17.52 -10.65
CA LYS A 372 -10.60 -16.57 -10.42
C LYS A 372 -10.39 -16.26 -8.95
N TRP A 373 -9.14 -16.01 -8.59
CA TRP A 373 -8.74 -15.47 -7.29
C TRP A 373 -8.47 -13.97 -7.40
N ASN A 374 -9.06 -13.19 -6.51
CA ASN A 374 -8.94 -11.73 -6.46
C ASN A 374 -8.29 -11.32 -5.14
N GLY A 375 -7.32 -10.41 -5.17
CA GLY A 375 -6.76 -9.80 -3.96
C GLY A 375 -7.76 -8.83 -3.32
N ILE A 376 -7.86 -8.84 -1.99
CA ILE A 376 -8.84 -8.04 -1.23
C ILE A 376 -8.22 -7.38 0.01
N THR A 377 -8.92 -6.41 0.60
CA THR A 377 -8.47 -5.74 1.82
C THR A 377 -8.61 -6.65 3.04
N GLN A 378 -7.86 -6.34 4.10
CA GLN A 378 -8.00 -6.97 5.42
C GLN A 378 -9.44 -6.85 5.97
N ILE A 379 -10.10 -5.72 5.70
CA ILE A 379 -11.45 -5.42 6.17
C ILE A 379 -12.47 -6.30 5.44
N ASP A 380 -12.37 -6.40 4.11
CA ASP A 380 -13.24 -7.27 3.30
C ASP A 380 -13.04 -8.74 3.65
N PHE A 381 -11.79 -9.17 3.82
CA PHE A 381 -11.47 -10.53 4.26
C PHE A 381 -12.13 -10.86 5.60
N PHE A 382 -11.96 -10.00 6.62
CA PHE A 382 -12.57 -10.26 7.92
C PHE A 382 -14.10 -10.13 7.89
N LYS A 383 -14.67 -9.27 7.05
CA LYS A 383 -16.12 -9.20 6.83
C LYS A 383 -16.63 -10.53 6.24
N LYS A 384 -16.03 -11.02 5.16
CA LYS A 384 -16.44 -12.28 4.50
C LYS A 384 -16.19 -13.51 5.37
N LEU A 385 -15.13 -13.51 6.18
CA LEU A 385 -14.89 -14.54 7.20
C LEU A 385 -15.95 -14.53 8.31
N ASN A 386 -16.46 -13.35 8.71
CA ASN A 386 -17.61 -13.24 9.61
C ASN A 386 -18.92 -13.71 8.96
N GLU A 387 -19.10 -13.51 7.65
CA GLU A 387 -20.28 -14.00 6.90
C GLU A 387 -20.28 -15.53 6.79
N ILE A 388 -19.15 -16.12 6.39
CA ILE A 388 -18.93 -17.58 6.32
C ILE A 388 -19.23 -18.27 7.66
N SER A 389 -18.78 -17.67 8.78
CA SER A 389 -18.94 -18.25 10.12
C SER A 389 -20.30 -18.02 10.80
N LYS A 390 -21.20 -17.16 10.26
CA LYS A 390 -22.42 -16.72 10.98
C LYS A 390 -23.74 -17.40 10.63
N PHE A 391 -23.87 -18.14 9.52
CA PHE A 391 -25.13 -18.81 9.21
C PHE A 391 -25.36 -20.05 10.10
N GLY A 392 -26.05 -19.82 11.22
CA GLY A 392 -26.30 -20.82 12.28
C GLY A 392 -27.42 -20.48 13.27
N LYS A 393 -28.38 -19.61 12.92
CA LYS A 393 -29.65 -19.42 13.66
C LYS A 393 -30.84 -19.23 12.71
N THR A 394 -31.96 -19.86 13.04
CA THR A 394 -33.10 -20.13 12.14
C THR A 394 -34.25 -19.15 12.30
N LEU A 395 -34.85 -18.73 11.18
CA LEU A 395 -36.25 -18.33 11.04
C LEU A 395 -36.73 -18.84 9.66
N SER A 396 -37.34 -20.03 9.54
CA SER A 396 -38.72 -20.40 9.89
C SER A 396 -39.80 -19.80 8.98
N ASN A 397 -40.39 -20.66 8.16
CA ASN A 397 -41.53 -20.51 7.23
C ASN A 397 -42.54 -19.38 7.48
N THR A 398 -43.09 -18.83 6.39
CA THR A 398 -44.56 -18.77 6.14
C THR A 398 -44.88 -18.51 4.65
N VAL A 399 -45.66 -19.43 4.06
CA VAL A 399 -46.59 -19.33 2.90
C VAL A 399 -46.19 -18.54 1.64
N LYS A 400 -46.22 -19.23 0.48
CA LYS A 400 -46.49 -18.63 -0.85
C LYS A 400 -48.00 -18.64 -1.13
N GLN A 401 -48.50 -17.64 -1.85
CA GLN A 401 -49.85 -17.67 -2.44
C GLN A 401 -49.80 -17.06 -3.85
N GLU A 402 -50.25 -17.81 -4.87
CA GLU A 402 -50.26 -17.39 -6.28
C GLU A 402 -51.68 -17.07 -6.76
N PHE A 403 -51.88 -15.91 -7.40
CA PHE A 403 -52.96 -15.61 -8.35
C PHE A 403 -52.60 -14.32 -9.13
N PRO A 404 -53.19 -14.06 -10.31
CA PRO A 404 -53.20 -14.88 -11.51
C PRO A 404 -52.36 -14.21 -12.63
N LYS A 405 -52.09 -14.94 -13.73
CA LYS A 405 -51.11 -14.54 -14.76
C LYS A 405 -51.67 -13.52 -15.77
N PRO A 406 -51.08 -12.31 -15.90
CA PRO A 406 -51.37 -11.40 -17.02
C PRO A 406 -50.66 -11.85 -18.32
N ALA A 407 -51.00 -11.21 -19.44
CA ALA A 407 -50.31 -11.39 -20.73
C ALA A 407 -48.80 -11.11 -20.62
N PRO A 408 -47.94 -11.73 -21.47
CA PRO A 408 -46.49 -11.68 -21.32
C PRO A 408 -45.94 -10.25 -21.49
N ARG A 409 -45.62 -9.61 -20.37
CA ARG A 409 -44.77 -8.42 -20.31
C ARG A 409 -43.34 -8.75 -20.74
N SER A 410 -42.60 -7.74 -21.20
CA SER A 410 -41.18 -7.89 -21.50
C SER A 410 -40.42 -8.40 -20.27
N GLU A 411 -39.38 -9.21 -20.51
CA GLU A 411 -38.48 -9.71 -19.47
C GLU A 411 -37.77 -8.56 -18.70
N ARG A 412 -37.76 -7.35 -19.27
CA ARG A 412 -37.17 -6.14 -18.67
C ARG A 412 -38.11 -5.50 -17.65
N VAL A 413 -39.43 -5.51 -17.87
CA VAL A 413 -40.42 -4.99 -16.88
C VAL A 413 -40.41 -5.81 -15.59
N ASN A 414 -40.12 -7.11 -15.67
CA ASN A 414 -40.00 -7.99 -14.49
C ASN A 414 -38.78 -7.67 -13.59
N LYS A 415 -37.85 -6.80 -14.05
CA LYS A 415 -36.68 -6.38 -13.25
C LYS A 415 -36.95 -5.24 -12.28
N VAL A 416 -38.13 -4.61 -12.32
CA VAL A 416 -38.53 -3.51 -11.42
C VAL A 416 -39.77 -3.86 -10.60
N ASP A 417 -39.93 -3.23 -9.43
CA ASP A 417 -41.05 -3.53 -8.53
C ASP A 417 -42.39 -3.02 -9.07
N SER A 418 -43.05 -3.85 -9.87
CA SER A 418 -44.37 -3.59 -10.43
C SER A 418 -45.53 -3.71 -9.42
N THR A 419 -45.24 -3.99 -8.13
CA THR A 419 -46.22 -3.84 -7.04
C THR A 419 -46.30 -2.38 -6.58
N LEU A 420 -45.15 -1.73 -6.39
CA LEU A 420 -45.02 -0.32 -5.98
C LEU A 420 -45.22 0.68 -7.12
N PHE A 421 -44.79 0.32 -8.34
CA PHE A 421 -44.80 1.23 -9.49
C PHE A 421 -45.72 0.76 -10.62
N ASN A 422 -46.39 1.72 -11.27
CA ASN A 422 -46.84 1.57 -12.65
C ASN A 422 -45.61 1.74 -13.56
N VAL A 423 -45.50 0.89 -14.59
CA VAL A 423 -44.31 0.80 -15.45
C VAL A 423 -44.72 0.90 -16.92
N GLU A 424 -44.08 1.80 -17.66
CA GLU A 424 -44.26 2.05 -19.08
C GLU A 424 -42.92 1.90 -19.81
N GLU A 425 -42.89 1.17 -20.93
CA GLU A 425 -41.70 1.10 -21.80
C GLU A 425 -41.73 2.23 -22.84
N GLY A 426 -40.57 2.78 -23.19
CA GLY A 426 -40.47 3.84 -24.19
C GLY A 426 -39.05 4.04 -24.73
N GLN A 427 -38.79 5.19 -25.37
CA GLN A 427 -37.47 5.55 -25.88
C GLN A 427 -37.21 7.05 -25.66
N GLU A 428 -36.00 7.40 -25.21
CA GLU A 428 -35.52 8.78 -25.07
C GLU A 428 -34.04 8.85 -25.50
N ASN A 429 -33.67 9.85 -26.29
CA ASN A 429 -32.30 10.06 -26.79
C ASN A 429 -31.66 8.80 -27.42
N GLY A 430 -32.45 8.03 -28.17
CA GLY A 430 -32.03 6.75 -28.77
C GLY A 430 -32.07 5.55 -27.80
N PHE A 431 -31.90 5.76 -26.50
CA PHE A 431 -31.96 4.71 -25.48
C PHE A 431 -33.38 4.20 -25.23
N LYS A 432 -33.54 2.89 -25.06
CA LYS A 432 -34.79 2.31 -24.55
C LYS A 432 -34.91 2.63 -23.07
N VAL A 433 -36.08 3.06 -22.62
CA VAL A 433 -36.32 3.47 -21.23
C VAL A 433 -37.47 2.70 -20.57
N LEU A 434 -37.37 2.48 -19.26
CA LEU A 434 -38.50 2.13 -18.39
C LEU A 434 -38.87 3.33 -17.54
N LYS A 435 -40.09 3.85 -17.71
CA LYS A 435 -40.66 4.92 -16.91
C LYS A 435 -41.51 4.32 -15.79
N LEU A 436 -41.21 4.71 -14.56
CA LEU A 436 -41.88 4.27 -13.35
C LEU A 436 -42.62 5.46 -12.73
N LYS A 437 -43.86 5.24 -12.31
CA LYS A 437 -44.67 6.17 -11.52
C LYS A 437 -45.23 5.43 -10.32
N ALA A 438 -45.00 5.93 -9.11
CA ALA A 438 -45.48 5.27 -7.89
C ALA A 438 -47.01 5.18 -7.88
N LYS A 439 -47.55 4.07 -7.36
CA LYS A 439 -49.00 3.88 -7.27
C LYS A 439 -49.56 4.65 -6.08
N GLU A 440 -50.77 5.17 -6.26
CA GLU A 440 -51.51 5.85 -5.22
C GLU A 440 -51.74 4.93 -4.01
N GLY A 441 -51.59 5.48 -2.80
CA GLY A 441 -51.62 4.71 -1.55
C GLY A 441 -50.38 3.87 -1.22
N THR A 442 -49.40 3.73 -2.13
CA THR A 442 -48.17 2.95 -1.86
C THR A 442 -47.02 3.81 -1.34
N LYS A 443 -46.20 3.25 -0.43
CA LYS A 443 -44.96 3.88 0.04
C LYS A 443 -43.75 3.29 -0.67
N ALA A 444 -43.37 3.88 -1.80
CA ALA A 444 -42.18 3.49 -2.55
C ALA A 444 -40.90 4.06 -1.89
N ASP A 445 -40.53 3.51 -0.73
CA ASP A 445 -39.35 3.92 0.04
C ASP A 445 -38.04 3.23 -0.40
N LYS A 446 -38.13 2.33 -1.38
CA LYS A 446 -36.99 1.69 -2.04
C LYS A 446 -37.19 1.63 -3.56
N LEU A 447 -36.11 1.81 -4.31
CA LEU A 447 -36.06 1.71 -5.77
C LEU A 447 -34.97 0.72 -6.18
N THR A 448 -35.34 -0.30 -6.95
CA THR A 448 -34.49 -1.44 -7.34
C THR A 448 -34.55 -1.70 -8.83
N PHE A 449 -33.52 -2.37 -9.36
CA PHE A 449 -33.50 -2.94 -10.70
C PHE A 449 -32.73 -4.27 -10.68
N GLY A 450 -33.35 -5.36 -11.14
CA GLY A 450 -32.75 -6.70 -11.11
C GLY A 450 -32.48 -7.22 -9.70
N GLY A 451 -33.23 -6.76 -8.70
CA GLY A 451 -32.99 -7.03 -7.27
C GLY A 451 -31.93 -6.13 -6.62
N LEU A 452 -31.02 -5.54 -7.41
CA LEU A 452 -30.03 -4.58 -6.91
C LEU A 452 -30.70 -3.27 -6.50
N THR A 453 -30.21 -2.64 -5.44
CA THR A 453 -30.76 -1.39 -4.90
C THR A 453 -30.10 -0.18 -5.57
N LEU A 454 -30.92 0.74 -6.09
CA LEU A 454 -30.47 1.98 -6.72
C LEU A 454 -30.63 3.17 -5.76
N TRP A 455 -31.73 3.19 -5.01
CA TRP A 455 -32.00 4.18 -3.97
C TRP A 455 -32.87 3.57 -2.86
N GLN A 456 -32.73 4.09 -1.64
CA GLN A 456 -33.56 3.77 -0.49
C GLN A 456 -33.70 5.01 0.39
N SER A 457 -34.87 5.19 1.00
CA SER A 457 -35.16 6.26 1.95
C SER A 457 -34.21 6.22 3.14
N GLN A 458 -33.64 7.36 3.51
CA GLN A 458 -32.93 7.52 4.79
C GLN A 458 -33.83 8.10 5.89
N ASN A 459 -34.91 8.81 5.50
CA ASN A 459 -35.92 9.34 6.40
C ASN A 459 -37.22 8.55 6.28
N ALA A 460 -37.94 8.36 7.40
CA ALA A 460 -39.17 7.55 7.44
C ALA A 460 -40.29 8.05 6.50
N GLY A 461 -40.29 9.34 6.13
CA GLY A 461 -41.26 9.97 5.22
C GLY A 461 -40.80 10.16 3.77
N ASP A 462 -39.54 9.83 3.42
CA ASP A 462 -39.09 9.94 2.02
C ASP A 462 -39.75 8.84 1.16
N ALA A 463 -40.33 9.21 0.01
CA ALA A 463 -40.88 8.25 -0.96
C ALA A 463 -40.58 8.68 -2.40
N CYS A 464 -40.17 7.71 -3.22
CA CYS A 464 -39.96 7.88 -4.65
C CYS A 464 -41.31 8.04 -5.37
N LEU A 465 -41.43 9.07 -6.21
CA LEU A 465 -42.66 9.38 -6.96
C LEU A 465 -42.56 8.95 -8.42
N THR A 466 -41.40 9.14 -9.04
CA THR A 466 -41.13 8.74 -10.44
C THR A 466 -39.67 8.34 -10.62
N ALA A 467 -39.40 7.46 -11.58
CA ALA A 467 -38.05 7.13 -12.03
C ALA A 467 -38.03 6.79 -13.53
N THR A 468 -36.88 6.98 -14.18
CA THR A 468 -36.64 6.56 -15.57
C THR A 468 -35.32 5.82 -15.63
N PHE A 469 -35.35 4.53 -15.95
CA PHE A 469 -34.16 3.73 -16.24
C PHE A 469 -33.83 3.81 -17.73
N TYR A 470 -32.57 4.04 -18.06
CA TYR A 470 -32.03 4.06 -19.41
C TYR A 470 -31.29 2.74 -19.64
N LEU A 471 -31.65 2.03 -20.70
CA LEU A 471 -31.19 0.67 -20.97
C LEU A 471 -30.28 0.61 -22.18
N GLY A 472 -29.13 -0.05 -22.00
CA GLY A 472 -28.31 -0.53 -23.10
C GLY A 472 -28.83 -1.85 -23.67
N GLU A 473 -27.99 -2.50 -24.47
CA GLU A 473 -28.33 -3.77 -25.12
C GLU A 473 -28.58 -4.89 -24.11
N LYS A 474 -27.69 -5.06 -23.13
CA LYS A 474 -27.70 -6.16 -22.15
C LYS A 474 -28.10 -5.73 -20.74
N GLU A 475 -27.68 -4.55 -20.31
CA GLU A 475 -27.78 -4.05 -18.94
C GLU A 475 -28.36 -2.62 -18.89
N PRO A 476 -28.90 -2.15 -17.75
CA PRO A 476 -29.15 -0.73 -17.55
C PRO A 476 -27.83 0.05 -17.61
N ILE A 477 -27.88 1.33 -17.99
CA ILE A 477 -26.69 2.20 -18.07
C ILE A 477 -26.80 3.44 -17.16
N ALA A 478 -28.00 3.92 -16.91
CA ALA A 478 -28.26 5.06 -16.01
C ALA A 478 -29.71 5.05 -15.53
N ALA A 479 -30.01 5.83 -14.49
CA ALA A 479 -31.39 6.18 -14.15
C ALA A 479 -31.49 7.56 -13.50
N SER A 480 -32.59 8.26 -13.77
CA SER A 480 -33.03 9.41 -12.98
C SER A 480 -34.21 9.01 -12.09
N TYR A 481 -34.33 9.63 -10.91
CA TYR A 481 -35.47 9.40 -10.01
C TYR A 481 -35.81 10.69 -9.25
N ARG A 482 -37.07 10.79 -8.82
CA ARG A 482 -37.60 11.93 -8.05
C ARG A 482 -38.30 11.42 -6.80
N PHE A 483 -37.96 11.98 -5.64
CA PHE A 483 -38.59 11.66 -4.36
C PHE A 483 -38.98 12.94 -3.61
N LYS A 484 -39.94 12.83 -2.69
CA LYS A 484 -40.37 13.96 -1.85
C LYS A 484 -39.69 13.90 -0.49
N ARG A 485 -39.23 15.06 0.01
CA ARG A 485 -38.67 15.26 1.36
C ARG A 485 -39.09 16.65 1.86
N ASP A 486 -39.62 16.73 3.08
CA ASP A 486 -39.98 18.00 3.75
C ASP A 486 -40.79 18.97 2.87
N GLY A 487 -41.79 18.43 2.16
CA GLY A 487 -42.61 19.16 1.19
C GLY A 487 -41.98 19.34 -0.19
N LYS A 488 -40.65 19.39 -0.30
CA LYS A 488 -39.88 19.64 -1.53
C LYS A 488 -39.70 18.38 -2.37
N LEU A 489 -39.56 18.58 -3.69
CA LEU A 489 -39.24 17.53 -4.66
C LEU A 489 -37.71 17.53 -4.89
N ILE A 490 -37.08 16.37 -4.76
CA ILE A 490 -35.63 16.18 -4.95
C ILE A 490 -35.42 15.22 -6.12
N GLU A 491 -34.53 15.59 -7.04
CA GLU A 491 -34.05 14.69 -8.11
C GLU A 491 -32.74 13.99 -7.70
N GLY A 492 -32.57 12.75 -8.16
CA GLY A 492 -31.33 12.01 -8.05
C GLY A 492 -30.99 11.33 -9.38
N TYR A 493 -29.70 11.21 -9.66
CA TYR A 493 -29.17 10.60 -10.88
C TYR A 493 -28.17 9.51 -10.53
N ARG A 494 -28.23 8.41 -11.26
CA ARG A 494 -27.35 7.24 -11.06
C ARG A 494 -26.82 6.76 -12.40
N GLN A 495 -25.56 6.35 -12.41
CA GLN A 495 -24.95 5.60 -13.51
C GLN A 495 -24.80 4.14 -13.09
N PHE A 496 -24.96 3.21 -14.03
CA PHE A 496 -24.64 1.80 -13.83
C PHE A 496 -23.28 1.50 -14.44
N SER A 497 -22.39 0.91 -13.65
CA SER A 497 -21.05 0.50 -14.08
C SER A 497 -20.59 -0.67 -13.20
N ASN A 498 -19.80 -1.61 -13.73
CA ASN A 498 -19.23 -2.72 -12.98
C ASN A 498 -20.25 -3.44 -12.05
N GLY A 499 -21.47 -3.67 -12.56
CA GLY A 499 -22.56 -4.30 -11.83
C GLY A 499 -23.23 -3.48 -10.71
N ASN A 500 -22.90 -2.19 -10.56
CA ASN A 500 -23.29 -1.35 -9.41
C ASN A 500 -23.84 0.04 -9.80
N TRP A 501 -24.63 0.65 -8.89
CA TRP A 501 -25.30 1.94 -9.08
C TRP A 501 -24.58 3.11 -8.37
N PHE A 502 -23.80 3.88 -9.11
CA PHE A 502 -23.04 5.04 -8.61
C PHE A 502 -23.87 6.32 -8.69
N GLN A 503 -23.69 7.25 -7.74
CA GLN A 503 -24.36 8.55 -7.77
C GLN A 503 -23.61 9.50 -8.70
N VAL A 504 -24.32 10.17 -9.61
CA VAL A 504 -23.76 11.18 -10.51
C VAL A 504 -24.49 12.52 -10.35
N ASN A 505 -23.85 13.61 -10.75
CA ASN A 505 -24.50 14.92 -10.80
C ASN A 505 -25.35 15.06 -12.09
N GLY A 506 -26.26 16.04 -12.11
CA GLY A 506 -27.20 16.22 -13.22
C GLY A 506 -26.55 16.64 -14.55
N ALA A 507 -25.37 17.26 -14.55
CA ALA A 507 -24.64 17.60 -15.77
C ALA A 507 -23.98 16.35 -16.37
N ALA A 508 -23.19 15.62 -15.59
CA ALA A 508 -22.58 14.35 -16.00
C ALA A 508 -23.63 13.35 -16.50
N PHE A 509 -24.80 13.29 -15.85
CA PHE A 509 -25.94 12.50 -16.31
C PHE A 509 -26.47 12.93 -17.68
N ARG A 510 -26.64 14.24 -17.93
CA ARG A 510 -27.09 14.77 -19.24
C ARG A 510 -26.08 14.52 -20.35
N THR A 511 -24.80 14.70 -20.10
CA THR A 511 -23.72 14.34 -21.03
C THR A 511 -23.78 12.84 -21.35
N PHE A 512 -23.91 11.99 -20.33
CA PHE A 512 -23.97 10.53 -20.49
C PHE A 512 -25.18 10.04 -21.29
N ILE A 513 -26.37 10.66 -21.15
CA ILE A 513 -27.56 10.36 -21.96
C ILE A 513 -27.65 11.21 -23.24
N GLY A 514 -26.57 11.90 -23.65
CA GLY A 514 -26.48 12.64 -24.91
C GLY A 514 -27.47 13.81 -25.05
N LYS A 515 -27.78 14.55 -23.98
CA LYS A 515 -28.69 15.71 -24.05
C LYS A 515 -28.05 16.99 -24.60
N ASP A 516 -26.74 17.14 -24.47
CA ASP A 516 -26.03 18.39 -24.72
C ASP A 516 -25.12 18.31 -25.98
N VAL A 517 -25.51 17.52 -26.99
CA VAL A 517 -24.80 17.36 -28.27
C VAL A 517 -25.63 17.93 -29.44
N PRO A 518 -25.18 19.01 -30.11
CA PRO A 518 -25.74 19.44 -31.39
C PRO A 518 -25.51 18.38 -32.48
N VAL A 519 -26.54 18.07 -33.27
CA VAL A 519 -26.44 17.08 -34.34
C VAL A 519 -25.80 17.67 -35.60
N THR A 520 -24.62 17.20 -35.96
CA THR A 520 -24.06 17.34 -37.31
C THR A 520 -23.24 16.10 -37.72
N THR A 521 -23.10 15.91 -39.03
CA THR A 521 -22.63 14.67 -39.67
C THR A 521 -21.11 14.53 -39.75
N PRO A 522 -20.58 13.28 -39.88
CA PRO A 522 -19.14 13.03 -39.92
C PRO A 522 -18.51 13.44 -41.25
N LYS A 523 -17.23 13.84 -41.22
CA LYS A 523 -16.39 13.93 -42.42
C LYS A 523 -14.93 13.53 -42.18
N GLU A 524 -14.44 12.80 -43.18
CA GLU A 524 -13.09 12.28 -43.51
C GLU A 524 -11.85 12.73 -42.70
N LEU A 525 -11.00 11.76 -42.35
CA LEU A 525 -9.61 11.99 -41.94
C LEU A 525 -8.77 12.53 -43.12
N SER A 526 -7.84 13.43 -42.83
CA SER A 526 -6.71 13.74 -43.73
C SER A 526 -5.37 13.73 -42.98
N THR A 527 -4.27 13.64 -43.72
CA THR A 527 -2.97 13.16 -43.22
C THR A 527 -2.05 14.24 -42.63
N LYS A 528 -1.17 13.78 -41.71
CA LYS A 528 -0.07 14.49 -41.03
C LYS A 528 0.59 15.66 -41.81
N SER A 529 0.89 16.73 -41.09
CA SER A 529 1.98 17.68 -41.39
C SER A 529 2.64 18.16 -40.08
N ALA A 530 3.73 18.92 -40.17
CA ALA A 530 4.46 19.45 -39.00
C ALA A 530 3.74 20.64 -38.34
N GLY A 531 4.04 20.88 -37.05
CA GLY A 531 3.30 21.80 -36.18
C GLY A 531 3.14 23.23 -36.73
N HIS A 532 1.89 23.66 -36.89
CA HIS A 532 1.53 25.02 -37.25
C HIS A 532 1.89 25.99 -36.10
N GLY A 533 2.02 27.28 -36.43
CA GLY A 533 2.36 28.32 -35.47
C GLY A 533 1.38 29.47 -35.60
N ASP A 534 0.46 29.57 -34.66
CA ASP A 534 -0.69 30.49 -34.73
C ASP A 534 -0.39 31.81 -34.01
N ALA A 535 -1.02 32.88 -34.48
CA ALA A 535 -0.96 34.19 -33.84
C ALA A 535 -1.98 34.25 -32.70
N LEU A 536 -1.51 34.55 -31.48
CA LEU A 536 -2.40 34.76 -30.33
C LEU A 536 -2.83 36.23 -30.27
N ASP A 537 -4.14 36.47 -30.38
CA ASP A 537 -4.77 37.72 -29.95
C ASP A 537 -5.27 37.57 -28.50
N THR A 538 -4.74 38.36 -27.56
CA THR A 538 -5.16 38.33 -26.15
C THR A 538 -6.54 38.93 -25.91
N ALA A 539 -7.08 39.72 -26.85
CA ALA A 539 -8.42 40.27 -26.79
C ALA A 539 -9.49 39.31 -27.34
N ASN A 540 -9.13 38.47 -28.32
CA ASN A 540 -10.01 37.49 -28.96
C ASN A 540 -9.23 36.22 -29.36
N PRO A 541 -8.88 35.35 -28.39
CA PRO A 541 -8.00 34.20 -28.60
C PRO A 541 -8.71 33.05 -29.33
N ASP A 542 -7.95 32.29 -30.14
CA ASP A 542 -8.44 31.07 -30.77
C ASP A 542 -8.26 29.84 -29.84
N GLU A 543 -9.35 29.46 -29.19
CA GLU A 543 -9.43 28.29 -28.29
C GLU A 543 -9.28 26.94 -29.00
N THR A 544 -9.14 26.86 -30.33
CA THR A 544 -8.92 25.56 -31.01
C THR A 544 -7.55 24.98 -30.65
N ASN A 545 -6.49 25.77 -30.80
CA ASN A 545 -5.09 25.33 -30.67
C ASN A 545 -4.41 25.81 -29.37
N ILE A 546 -5.11 26.59 -28.54
CA ILE A 546 -4.65 27.12 -27.25
C ILE A 546 -5.59 26.63 -26.13
N ASP A 547 -5.03 26.24 -24.99
CA ASP A 547 -5.74 26.07 -23.72
C ASP A 547 -5.65 27.38 -22.92
N ILE A 548 -6.76 27.79 -22.30
CA ILE A 548 -6.88 29.06 -21.57
C ILE A 548 -7.30 28.80 -20.12
N ASP A 549 -6.50 29.30 -19.18
CA ASP A 549 -6.81 29.28 -17.74
C ASP A 549 -7.17 30.70 -17.28
N GLU A 550 -8.41 30.95 -16.89
CA GLU A 550 -8.85 32.25 -16.34
C GLU A 550 -9.39 32.06 -14.91
N TYR A 551 -8.81 32.79 -13.94
CA TYR A 551 -9.23 32.76 -12.53
C TYR A 551 -8.83 34.04 -11.78
N THR A 552 -9.40 34.29 -10.60
CA THR A 552 -9.00 35.40 -9.72
C THR A 552 -8.33 34.86 -8.45
N GLU A 553 -7.10 35.29 -8.17
CA GLU A 553 -6.30 34.88 -7.01
C GLU A 553 -5.83 36.13 -6.24
N SER A 554 -6.05 36.17 -4.92
CA SER A 554 -5.72 37.35 -4.08
C SER A 554 -6.26 38.70 -4.63
N GLY A 555 -7.39 38.65 -5.33
CA GLY A 555 -8.03 39.80 -5.97
C GLY A 555 -7.35 40.29 -7.26
N VAL A 556 -6.35 39.58 -7.77
CA VAL A 556 -5.77 39.78 -9.11
C VAL A 556 -6.46 38.80 -10.06
N SER A 557 -7.00 39.28 -11.18
CA SER A 557 -7.45 38.42 -12.27
C SER A 557 -6.24 37.95 -13.07
N PHE A 558 -6.11 36.63 -13.20
CA PHE A 558 -5.10 35.94 -13.98
C PHE A 558 -5.73 35.34 -15.24
N LYS A 559 -5.04 35.45 -16.38
CA LYS A 559 -5.36 34.68 -17.58
C LYS A 559 -4.11 34.14 -18.26
N GLY A 560 -3.97 32.82 -18.30
CA GLY A 560 -2.89 32.11 -18.96
C GLY A 560 -3.32 31.58 -20.33
N TYR A 561 -2.41 31.63 -21.30
CA TYR A 561 -2.57 31.15 -22.66
C TYR A 561 -1.45 30.15 -22.97
N TYR A 562 -1.81 28.87 -23.11
CA TYR A 562 -0.88 27.76 -23.26
C TYR A 562 -1.14 27.03 -24.59
N PRO A 563 -0.19 26.97 -25.55
CA PRO A 563 -0.39 26.25 -26.80
C PRO A 563 -0.51 24.74 -26.53
N LYS A 564 -1.47 24.10 -27.21
CA LYS A 564 -1.71 22.65 -27.11
C LYS A 564 -0.57 21.85 -27.73
N ASP A 565 -0.47 20.56 -27.38
CA ASP A 565 0.57 19.67 -27.89
C ASP A 565 0.68 19.72 -29.43
N ALA A 566 1.92 19.85 -29.91
CA ALA A 566 2.34 20.08 -31.30
C ALA A 566 2.08 21.49 -31.90
N PHE A 567 1.45 22.43 -31.17
CA PHE A 567 1.31 23.83 -31.59
C PHE A 567 2.36 24.75 -30.94
N HIS A 568 2.41 26.01 -31.39
CA HIS A 568 3.21 27.06 -30.76
C HIS A 568 2.68 28.45 -31.11
N ILE A 569 2.95 29.44 -30.27
CA ILE A 569 2.56 30.83 -30.51
C ILE A 569 3.64 31.49 -31.39
N SER A 570 3.27 31.89 -32.60
CA SER A 570 4.18 32.50 -33.60
C SER A 570 4.25 34.03 -33.50
N SER A 571 3.22 34.67 -32.97
CA SER A 571 3.19 36.09 -32.59
C SER A 571 2.12 36.35 -31.52
N VAL A 572 2.24 37.48 -30.81
CA VAL A 572 1.30 37.92 -29.78
C VAL A 572 0.83 39.34 -30.10
N VAL A 573 -0.48 39.54 -30.12
CA VAL A 573 -1.15 40.83 -30.30
C VAL A 573 -2.22 41.04 -29.22
N ASP A 574 -2.61 42.29 -28.97
CA ASP A 574 -3.83 42.64 -28.23
C ASP A 574 -4.73 43.44 -29.20
N GLY A 575 -5.66 42.74 -29.86
CA GLY A 575 -6.40 43.24 -31.02
C GLY A 575 -5.45 43.74 -32.12
N ASN A 576 -5.50 45.04 -32.40
CA ASN A 576 -4.67 45.69 -33.43
C ASN A 576 -3.22 46.00 -33.00
N LYS A 577 -2.84 45.77 -31.73
CA LYS A 577 -1.53 46.12 -31.18
C LYS A 577 -0.61 44.90 -31.19
N GLU A 578 0.42 44.90 -32.04
CA GLU A 578 1.51 43.93 -31.94
C GLU A 578 2.28 44.12 -30.62
N LEU A 579 2.47 43.02 -29.89
CA LEU A 579 3.23 42.95 -28.63
C LEU A 579 4.52 42.14 -28.80
N TRP A 580 4.46 41.04 -29.55
CA TRP A 580 5.64 40.25 -29.88
C TRP A 580 5.55 39.53 -31.22
N LYS A 581 6.69 39.47 -31.92
CA LYS A 581 6.98 38.49 -32.98
C LYS A 581 8.46 38.08 -32.88
N PRO A 582 8.86 36.91 -33.39
CA PRO A 582 10.28 36.55 -33.49
C PRO A 582 11.03 37.54 -34.41
N ALA A 583 12.33 37.67 -34.19
CA ALA A 583 13.19 38.43 -35.09
C ALA A 583 13.31 37.70 -36.45
N GLU A 584 13.47 38.46 -37.54
CA GLU A 584 13.49 37.90 -38.88
C GLU A 584 14.67 36.92 -39.05
N GLY A 585 14.36 35.68 -39.46
CA GLY A 585 15.33 34.59 -39.57
C GLY A 585 15.63 33.82 -38.28
N THR A 586 15.00 34.11 -37.15
CA THR A 586 15.12 33.28 -35.93
C THR A 586 14.02 32.22 -35.83
N ASN A 587 14.34 31.09 -35.21
CA ASN A 587 13.37 30.05 -34.83
C ASN A 587 12.84 30.28 -33.40
N GLU A 588 12.72 31.54 -32.98
CA GLU A 588 12.16 31.88 -31.66
C GLU A 588 10.64 31.64 -31.65
N LYS A 589 10.16 31.11 -30.53
CA LYS A 589 8.75 30.78 -30.31
C LYS A 589 8.31 31.40 -28.99
N CYS A 590 7.08 31.89 -28.92
CA CYS A 590 6.45 32.15 -27.63
C CYS A 590 5.90 30.81 -27.10
N LEU A 591 6.25 30.51 -25.85
CA LEU A 591 5.95 29.24 -25.19
C LEU A 591 4.64 29.32 -24.39
N LEU A 592 4.30 30.51 -23.89
CA LEU A 592 3.07 30.85 -23.19
C LEU A 592 2.97 32.37 -23.03
N VAL A 593 1.75 32.85 -22.78
CA VAL A 593 1.45 34.24 -22.39
C VAL A 593 0.62 34.24 -21.10
N GLU A 594 0.83 35.19 -20.21
CA GLU A 594 0.06 35.35 -18.97
C GLU A 594 -0.27 36.83 -18.74
N SER A 595 -1.55 37.17 -18.57
CA SER A 595 -2.00 38.50 -18.18
C SER A 595 -2.46 38.55 -16.72
N TYR A 596 -2.22 39.70 -16.08
CA TYR A 596 -2.57 39.98 -14.70
C TYR A 596 -3.26 41.34 -14.63
N ALA A 597 -4.47 41.40 -14.07
CA ALA A 597 -5.27 42.62 -14.02
C ALA A 597 -5.84 42.87 -12.61
N LYS A 598 -5.68 44.10 -12.10
CA LYS A 598 -6.29 44.54 -10.84
C LYS A 598 -6.40 46.07 -10.77
N ASP A 599 -7.49 46.58 -10.19
CA ASP A 599 -7.71 48.00 -9.87
C ASP A 599 -7.45 48.99 -11.04
N GLY A 600 -7.65 48.53 -12.28
CA GLY A 600 -7.47 49.32 -13.51
C GLY A 600 -6.08 49.21 -14.16
N VAL A 601 -5.13 48.50 -13.55
CA VAL A 601 -3.81 48.20 -14.12
C VAL A 601 -3.82 46.80 -14.73
N GLU A 602 -3.30 46.68 -15.96
CA GLU A 602 -3.05 45.38 -16.62
C GLU A 602 -1.54 45.21 -16.87
N LEU A 603 -1.04 44.00 -16.62
CA LEU A 603 0.35 43.59 -16.86
C LEU A 603 0.36 42.31 -17.71
N LEU A 604 1.34 42.16 -18.61
CA LEU A 604 1.47 40.99 -19.49
C LEU A 604 2.89 40.40 -19.43
N TYR A 605 2.96 39.08 -19.32
CA TYR A 605 4.19 38.29 -19.34
C TYR A 605 4.20 37.35 -20.55
N LEU A 606 5.33 37.27 -21.24
CA LEU A 606 5.55 36.32 -22.34
C LEU A 606 6.80 35.51 -22.03
N GLU A 607 6.75 34.18 -22.18
CA GLU A 607 7.94 33.32 -22.17
C GLU A 607 8.32 32.95 -23.61
N THR A 608 9.62 32.95 -23.93
CA THR A 608 10.12 32.66 -25.28
C THR A 608 11.29 31.68 -25.26
N SER A 609 11.46 30.93 -26.36
CA SER A 609 12.61 30.04 -26.56
C SER A 609 13.93 30.77 -26.88
N GLY A 610 13.93 32.10 -26.85
CA GLY A 610 15.01 32.97 -27.32
C GLY A 610 16.09 33.31 -26.31
N GLY A 611 17.07 34.11 -26.75
CA GLY A 611 18.18 34.57 -25.90
C GLY A 611 17.71 35.43 -24.72
N THR A 612 16.70 36.26 -24.96
CA THR A 612 15.91 36.95 -23.93
C THR A 612 14.65 36.15 -23.61
N LYS A 613 14.80 35.10 -22.78
CA LYS A 613 13.75 34.10 -22.43
C LYS A 613 12.39 34.64 -21.96
N SER A 614 12.24 35.94 -21.70
CA SER A 614 10.96 36.53 -21.32
C SER A 614 10.85 38.00 -21.70
N LYS A 615 9.62 38.45 -21.96
CA LYS A 615 9.22 39.87 -22.06
C LYS A 615 8.15 40.20 -21.02
N TYR A 616 8.04 41.48 -20.70
CA TYR A 616 7.18 42.03 -19.65
C TYR A 616 6.56 43.33 -20.18
N PHE A 617 5.26 43.53 -19.98
CA PHE A 617 4.54 44.73 -20.44
C PHE A 617 3.59 45.27 -19.36
N GLU A 618 3.35 46.57 -19.40
CA GLU A 618 2.35 47.30 -18.63
C GLU A 618 1.40 48.05 -19.56
N LYS A 619 0.10 48.03 -19.25
CA LYS A 619 -0.93 48.80 -19.95
C LYS A 619 -1.20 50.09 -19.18
N ALA A 620 -0.55 51.17 -19.59
CA ALA A 620 -0.77 52.51 -19.04
C ALA A 620 -1.62 53.32 -20.01
N ASP A 621 -2.67 53.99 -19.52
CA ASP A 621 -3.64 54.76 -20.33
C ASP A 621 -4.21 53.99 -21.55
N GLY A 622 -4.38 52.67 -21.40
CA GLY A 622 -4.85 51.77 -22.46
C GLY A 622 -3.79 51.34 -23.48
N VAL A 623 -2.53 51.75 -23.31
CA VAL A 623 -1.40 51.44 -24.23
C VAL A 623 -0.41 50.50 -23.56
N TRP A 624 -0.11 49.38 -24.23
CA TRP A 624 0.94 48.46 -23.81
C TRP A 624 2.36 49.02 -24.08
N ASN A 625 3.16 49.09 -23.02
CA ASN A 625 4.57 49.48 -23.01
C ASN A 625 5.43 48.31 -22.50
N GLU A 626 6.59 48.05 -23.11
CA GLU A 626 7.53 47.03 -22.62
C GLU A 626 8.31 47.56 -21.41
N VAL A 627 8.34 46.80 -20.32
CA VAL A 627 8.93 47.20 -19.03
C VAL A 627 10.04 46.25 -18.58
N GLY A 628 10.88 46.72 -17.64
CA GLY A 628 11.88 45.87 -17.01
C GLY A 628 11.26 44.84 -16.07
N ARG A 629 11.88 43.65 -15.97
CA ARG A 629 11.48 42.58 -15.03
C ARG A 629 11.26 43.09 -13.59
N GLU A 630 12.11 44.00 -13.14
CA GLU A 630 12.07 44.52 -11.77
C GLU A 630 10.83 45.38 -11.55
N LEU A 631 10.60 46.37 -12.42
CA LEU A 631 9.39 47.21 -12.40
C LEU A 631 8.10 46.37 -12.52
N PHE A 632 8.07 45.41 -13.44
CA PHE A 632 6.95 44.46 -13.58
C PHE A 632 6.68 43.71 -12.27
N ASN A 633 7.72 43.17 -11.62
CA ASN A 633 7.57 42.48 -10.34
C ASN A 633 7.10 43.44 -9.22
N GLU A 634 7.57 44.69 -9.19
CA GLU A 634 7.18 45.69 -8.18
C GLU A 634 5.72 46.12 -8.31
N GLN A 635 5.27 46.43 -9.53
CA GLN A 635 3.87 46.75 -9.84
C GLN A 635 2.95 45.57 -9.49
N LEU A 636 3.36 44.36 -9.84
CA LEU A 636 2.57 43.15 -9.66
C LEU A 636 2.54 42.65 -8.20
N MET A 637 3.61 42.86 -7.43
CA MET A 637 3.59 42.72 -5.97
C MET A 637 2.71 43.80 -5.31
N THR A 638 2.67 45.00 -5.88
CA THR A 638 1.77 46.08 -5.43
C THR A 638 0.30 45.73 -5.65
N MET A 639 -0.06 45.10 -6.78
CA MET A 639 -1.39 44.51 -6.98
C MET A 639 -1.73 43.46 -5.90
N ILE A 640 -0.79 42.57 -5.57
CA ILE A 640 -1.01 41.48 -4.59
C ILE A 640 -1.22 42.06 -3.18
N GLY A 641 -0.47 43.08 -2.78
CA GLY A 641 -0.67 43.85 -1.55
C GLY A 641 -0.80 43.00 -0.28
N GLU A 642 -1.68 43.40 0.66
CA GLU A 642 -1.97 42.59 1.85
C GLU A 642 -2.73 41.28 1.54
N SER A 643 -3.40 41.20 0.39
CA SER A 643 -4.15 40.02 -0.06
C SER A 643 -3.29 38.78 -0.36
N GLY A 644 -1.96 38.91 -0.42
CA GLY A 644 -1.02 37.77 -0.46
C GLY A 644 -0.90 36.98 0.85
N LYS A 645 -1.49 37.47 1.96
CA LYS A 645 -1.44 36.82 3.28
C LYS A 645 -2.34 35.59 3.42
N ASN A 646 -3.23 35.32 2.45
CA ASN A 646 -4.14 34.17 2.49
C ASN A 646 -4.48 33.70 1.05
N ALA A 647 -3.45 33.30 0.30
CA ALA A 647 -3.52 32.96 -1.12
C ALA A 647 -4.02 31.52 -1.40
N SER A 648 -4.40 31.26 -2.65
CA SER A 648 -5.05 30.02 -3.10
C SER A 648 -4.30 29.37 -4.27
N LEU A 649 -3.34 28.49 -3.96
CA LEU A 649 -2.43 27.88 -4.93
C LEU A 649 -3.18 26.99 -5.95
N ASN A 650 -3.24 27.42 -7.21
CA ASN A 650 -3.61 26.54 -8.34
C ASN A 650 -2.47 25.55 -8.62
N ILE A 651 -2.71 24.24 -8.46
CA ILE A 651 -1.68 23.19 -8.58
C ILE A 651 -1.34 22.84 -10.03
N ALA A 652 -2.26 23.04 -10.97
CA ALA A 652 -2.05 22.76 -12.38
C ALA A 652 -1.19 23.85 -13.02
N HIS A 653 -1.58 25.11 -12.79
CA HIS A 653 -0.95 26.32 -13.31
C HIS A 653 -0.55 27.25 -12.14
N PRO A 654 0.52 26.91 -11.37
CA PRO A 654 0.96 27.73 -10.25
C PRO A 654 1.39 29.12 -10.70
N ASN A 655 0.69 30.13 -10.18
CA ASN A 655 1.00 31.53 -10.39
C ASN A 655 2.49 31.84 -10.09
N ARG A 656 3.26 32.11 -11.16
CA ARG A 656 4.73 32.32 -11.09
C ARG A 656 5.16 33.54 -10.29
N LEU A 657 4.21 34.37 -9.83
CA LEU A 657 4.44 35.54 -8.98
C LEU A 657 4.52 35.13 -7.50
N LEU A 658 3.56 34.33 -7.07
CA LEU A 658 3.37 33.90 -5.68
C LEU A 658 4.21 32.67 -5.35
N TYR A 659 4.49 31.83 -6.35
CA TYR A 659 5.12 30.53 -6.19
C TYR A 659 6.40 30.41 -7.04
N LYS A 660 7.30 29.52 -6.62
CA LYS A 660 8.31 28.89 -7.47
C LYS A 660 7.77 27.52 -7.88
N SER A 661 7.83 27.19 -9.16
CA SER A 661 7.53 25.87 -9.72
C SER A 661 8.79 25.27 -10.34
N PHE A 662 8.96 23.94 -10.21
CA PHE A 662 10.05 23.18 -10.80
C PHE A 662 9.52 21.85 -11.32
N ASP A 663 9.57 21.66 -12.64
CA ASP A 663 9.20 20.40 -13.31
C ASP A 663 10.43 19.49 -13.48
N TYR A 664 10.32 18.25 -13.02
CA TYR A 664 11.39 17.25 -13.06
C TYR A 664 10.83 15.83 -13.24
N THR A 665 11.71 14.89 -13.59
CA THR A 665 11.39 13.46 -13.62
C THR A 665 11.93 12.80 -12.36
N PHE A 666 11.12 12.01 -11.65
CA PHE A 666 11.61 11.17 -10.56
C PHE A 666 10.93 9.80 -10.57
N ALA A 667 11.71 8.73 -10.47
CA ALA A 667 11.20 7.35 -10.55
C ALA A 667 10.24 7.11 -11.72
N THR A 668 10.56 7.65 -12.90
CA THR A 668 9.71 7.62 -14.11
C THR A 668 8.31 8.25 -13.96
N ASN A 669 8.11 9.13 -12.97
CA ASN A 669 6.94 10.01 -12.87
C ASN A 669 7.31 11.43 -13.30
N SER A 670 6.35 12.15 -13.89
CA SER A 670 6.43 13.59 -14.17
C SER A 670 5.98 14.34 -12.92
N VAL A 671 6.84 15.16 -12.31
CA VAL A 671 6.57 15.80 -11.01
C VAL A 671 6.84 17.31 -11.06
N LYS A 672 5.89 18.10 -10.57
CA LYS A 672 6.01 19.56 -10.37
C LYS A 672 6.14 19.85 -8.87
N LEU A 673 7.30 20.32 -8.42
CA LEU A 673 7.48 20.86 -7.06
C LEU A 673 7.01 22.32 -7.05
N VAL A 674 6.20 22.71 -6.07
CA VAL A 674 5.68 24.07 -5.91
C VAL A 674 5.93 24.57 -4.50
N VAL A 675 6.51 25.76 -4.37
CA VAL A 675 6.97 26.36 -3.09
C VAL A 675 6.59 27.85 -3.07
N PRO A 676 6.05 28.42 -1.98
CA PRO A 676 5.71 29.84 -1.93
C PRO A 676 6.96 30.72 -1.91
N LYS A 677 6.87 31.90 -2.51
CA LYS A 677 7.89 32.93 -2.33
C LYS A 677 7.79 33.55 -0.94
N LYS A 678 8.92 34.10 -0.48
CA LYS A 678 9.06 34.71 0.85
C LYS A 678 7.97 35.76 1.10
N GLY A 679 7.14 35.54 2.10
CA GLY A 679 6.04 36.44 2.49
C GLY A 679 4.65 35.99 2.04
N ILE A 680 4.54 35.02 1.13
CA ILE A 680 3.25 34.44 0.71
C ILE A 680 2.84 33.33 1.67
N SER A 681 1.56 33.31 2.06
CA SER A 681 0.96 32.22 2.84
C SER A 681 -0.28 31.67 2.15
N ILE A 682 -0.24 30.37 1.85
CA ILE A 682 -1.33 29.62 1.21
C ILE A 682 -2.30 29.11 2.28
N SER A 683 -3.60 29.36 2.11
CA SER A 683 -4.66 28.74 2.91
C SER A 683 -5.34 27.57 2.21
N THR A 684 -5.33 27.57 0.87
CA THR A 684 -6.13 26.64 0.06
C THR A 684 -5.35 26.23 -1.18
N LEU A 685 -5.47 24.97 -1.58
CA LEU A 685 -5.01 24.44 -2.87
C LEU A 685 -6.23 24.30 -3.78
N MET A 686 -6.05 24.69 -5.05
CA MET A 686 -7.06 24.68 -6.11
C MET A 686 -6.53 23.90 -7.32
N ASN A 687 -7.42 23.38 -8.17
CA ASN A 687 -7.13 22.78 -9.46
C ASN A 687 -8.04 23.46 -10.49
N GLY A 688 -7.56 24.55 -11.09
CA GLY A 688 -8.46 25.51 -11.74
C GLY A 688 -9.47 26.07 -10.74
N THR A 689 -10.77 25.86 -10.97
CA THR A 689 -11.86 26.27 -10.08
C THR A 689 -12.25 25.23 -9.02
N GLU A 690 -11.66 24.03 -9.04
CA GLU A 690 -11.94 22.96 -8.07
C GLU A 690 -11.10 23.14 -6.79
N GLU A 691 -11.71 23.05 -5.60
CA GLU A 691 -10.94 23.03 -4.34
C GLU A 691 -10.30 21.64 -4.12
N VAL A 692 -8.98 21.63 -3.95
CA VAL A 692 -8.17 20.44 -3.65
C VAL A 692 -8.04 20.22 -2.15
N TYR A 693 -7.74 21.29 -1.40
CA TYR A 693 -7.54 21.23 0.06
C TYR A 693 -7.47 22.62 0.70
N THR A 694 -8.37 22.94 1.65
CA THR A 694 -8.17 24.05 2.59
C THR A 694 -7.46 23.59 3.87
N LEU A 695 -6.47 24.35 4.32
CA LEU A 695 -5.71 24.09 5.55
C LEU A 695 -6.64 24.23 6.76
N PRO A 696 -6.71 23.23 7.67
CA PRO A 696 -7.72 23.18 8.74
C PRO A 696 -7.44 24.13 9.91
N SER A 697 -6.33 24.90 9.89
CA SER A 697 -6.01 25.89 10.90
C SER A 697 -5.13 27.00 10.38
N VAL A 698 -5.44 28.25 10.73
CA VAL A 698 -4.57 29.43 10.50
C VAL A 698 -3.22 29.38 11.23
N ARG A 699 -2.98 28.37 12.07
CA ARG A 699 -1.68 28.09 12.70
C ARG A 699 -0.84 27.07 11.92
N GLU A 700 -1.48 26.31 11.02
CA GLU A 700 -0.82 25.41 10.09
C GLU A 700 -0.37 26.23 8.87
N LYS A 701 0.89 26.06 8.45
CA LYS A 701 1.50 26.80 7.34
C LYS A 701 1.86 25.83 6.22
N PHE A 702 1.50 26.15 4.99
CA PHE A 702 2.03 25.49 3.81
C PHE A 702 3.56 25.66 3.74
N ASP A 703 4.29 24.60 3.37
CA ASP A 703 5.72 24.65 3.06
C ASP A 703 5.96 24.36 1.57
N HIS A 704 5.53 23.20 1.07
CA HIS A 704 5.60 22.89 -0.36
C HIS A 704 4.54 21.86 -0.78
N ALA A 705 4.31 21.75 -2.09
CA ALA A 705 3.55 20.66 -2.70
C ALA A 705 4.39 19.96 -3.78
N LYS A 706 4.26 18.63 -3.90
CA LYS A 706 4.74 17.86 -5.06
C LYS A 706 3.54 17.31 -5.81
N VAL A 707 3.29 17.85 -6.99
CA VAL A 707 2.19 17.47 -7.88
C VAL A 707 2.69 16.41 -8.85
N TYR A 708 2.12 15.21 -8.79
CA TYR A 708 2.38 14.13 -9.74
C TYR A 708 1.41 14.28 -10.90
N LEU A 709 1.96 14.42 -12.10
CA LEU A 709 1.22 14.64 -13.33
C LEU A 709 1.03 13.33 -14.08
N ASN A 710 -0.13 13.18 -14.72
CA ASN A 710 -0.40 12.07 -15.62
C ASN A 710 0.26 12.26 -17.00
N LYS A 711 -0.06 11.39 -17.96
CA LYS A 711 0.51 11.42 -19.31
C LYS A 711 0.13 12.70 -20.08
N ASP A 712 -1.09 13.18 -19.89
CA ASP A 712 -1.63 14.42 -20.45
C ASP A 712 -1.18 15.68 -19.66
N LYS A 713 -0.15 15.54 -18.81
CA LYS A 713 0.41 16.55 -17.90
C LYS A 713 -0.55 17.15 -16.88
N LYS A 714 -1.70 16.52 -16.64
CA LYS A 714 -2.71 16.99 -15.68
C LYS A 714 -2.44 16.43 -14.27
N PRO A 715 -2.67 17.22 -13.20
CA PRO A 715 -2.53 16.73 -11.82
C PRO A 715 -3.47 15.55 -11.52
N GLU A 716 -2.91 14.48 -10.96
CA GLU A 716 -3.70 13.32 -10.49
C GLU A 716 -3.41 12.90 -9.04
N LEU A 717 -2.28 13.36 -8.47
CA LEU A 717 -1.93 13.18 -7.06
C LEU A 717 -1.09 14.36 -6.58
N VAL A 718 -1.33 14.82 -5.36
CA VAL A 718 -0.54 15.85 -4.67
C VAL A 718 -0.04 15.29 -3.35
N LEU A 719 1.27 15.38 -3.10
CA LEU A 719 1.82 15.44 -1.75
C LEU A 719 1.81 16.90 -1.31
N LEU A 720 0.96 17.25 -0.34
CA LEU A 720 0.99 18.51 0.38
C LEU A 720 1.86 18.37 1.63
N VAL A 721 2.77 19.32 1.83
CA VAL A 721 3.59 19.44 3.03
C VAL A 721 3.26 20.74 3.76
N THR A 722 2.82 20.60 5.00
CA THR A 722 2.52 21.72 5.91
C THR A 722 3.37 21.63 7.18
N THR A 723 3.37 22.68 7.99
CA THR A 723 3.98 22.72 9.33
C THR A 723 3.04 23.36 10.36
N LEU A 724 2.94 22.77 11.55
CA LEU A 724 2.22 23.29 12.71
C LEU A 724 3.22 23.41 13.87
N SER A 725 3.45 24.64 14.36
CA SER A 725 4.48 24.93 15.38
C SER A 725 5.87 24.38 15.03
N GLY A 726 6.26 24.44 13.75
CA GLY A 726 7.52 23.87 13.24
C GLY A 726 7.51 22.33 13.08
N THR A 727 6.48 21.63 13.57
CA THR A 727 6.31 20.20 13.32
C THR A 727 5.57 19.99 11.99
N PRO A 728 6.21 19.38 10.99
CA PRO A 728 5.58 19.08 9.71
C PRO A 728 4.50 18.02 9.75
N LYS A 729 3.71 18.01 8.68
CA LYS A 729 2.70 17.02 8.32
C LYS A 729 2.72 16.83 6.79
N GLU A 730 2.72 15.58 6.36
CA GLU A 730 2.51 15.21 4.95
C GLU A 730 1.05 14.80 4.76
N THR A 731 0.43 15.20 3.65
CA THR A 731 -0.95 14.84 3.29
C THR A 731 -0.97 14.49 1.80
N TYR A 732 -1.36 13.26 1.47
CA TYR A 732 -1.49 12.82 0.08
C TYR A 732 -2.96 12.94 -0.36
N LEU A 733 -3.19 13.52 -1.53
CA LEU A 733 -4.51 13.79 -2.10
C LEU A 733 -4.54 13.36 -3.56
N GLU A 734 -5.49 12.50 -3.95
CA GLU A 734 -5.61 12.02 -5.33
C GLU A 734 -6.93 12.43 -5.97
N LEU A 735 -6.90 12.57 -7.30
CA LEU A 735 -8.09 12.76 -8.12
C LEU A 735 -8.76 11.40 -8.38
N LYS A 736 -9.98 11.23 -7.86
CA LYS A 736 -10.85 10.05 -8.04
C LYS A 736 -12.27 10.50 -8.40
N ASP A 737 -12.85 9.90 -9.43
CA ASP A 737 -14.21 10.19 -9.93
C ASP A 737 -14.53 11.69 -10.14
N GLY A 738 -13.50 12.48 -10.52
CA GLY A 738 -13.59 13.92 -10.69
C GLY A 738 -13.68 14.72 -9.38
N LYS A 739 -13.04 14.23 -8.32
CA LYS A 739 -12.87 14.91 -7.02
C LYS A 739 -11.53 14.59 -6.36
N TRP A 740 -10.98 15.55 -5.62
CA TRP A 740 -9.83 15.31 -4.72
C TRP A 740 -10.26 14.64 -3.41
N VAL A 741 -9.54 13.59 -3.01
CA VAL A 741 -9.75 12.81 -1.77
C VAL A 741 -8.43 12.39 -1.14
N SER A 742 -8.43 12.00 0.15
CA SER A 742 -7.25 11.39 0.80
C SER A 742 -6.73 10.19 0.01
N CYS A 743 -5.43 10.16 -0.26
CA CYS A 743 -4.76 9.06 -0.96
C CYS A 743 -3.96 8.21 0.03
N ASP A 744 -4.65 7.25 0.63
CA ASP A 744 -4.07 6.39 1.68
C ASP A 744 -3.02 5.41 1.08
N ASP A 745 -3.22 4.95 -0.17
CA ASP A 745 -2.27 4.14 -0.95
C ASP A 745 -1.60 4.97 -2.07
N HIS A 746 -0.86 5.99 -1.64
CA HIS A 746 -0.09 6.85 -2.54
C HIS A 746 1.05 6.12 -3.26
N ASP A 747 1.61 5.06 -2.67
CA ASP A 747 2.59 4.19 -3.34
C ASP A 747 2.01 3.54 -4.60
N ALA A 748 0.77 3.01 -4.55
CA ALA A 748 0.10 2.47 -5.73
C ALA A 748 -0.27 3.56 -6.75
N LYS A 749 -0.74 4.74 -6.32
CA LYS A 749 -1.05 5.85 -7.23
C LYS A 749 0.21 6.36 -7.95
N ILE A 750 1.33 6.51 -7.25
CA ILE A 750 2.66 6.89 -7.81
C ILE A 750 3.25 5.77 -8.67
N LYS A 751 2.77 4.52 -8.55
CA LYS A 751 3.05 3.46 -9.51
C LYS A 751 2.26 3.64 -10.81
N SER A 752 0.97 4.01 -10.73
CA SER A 752 0.10 4.15 -11.91
C SER A 752 0.41 5.38 -12.77
N LEU A 753 0.97 6.45 -12.19
CA LEU A 753 1.34 7.69 -12.89
C LEU A 753 2.70 7.61 -13.61
N LYS A 754 3.36 6.44 -13.57
CA LYS A 754 4.62 6.22 -14.28
C LYS A 754 4.44 6.26 -15.79
N ASP A 755 5.30 7.02 -16.45
CA ASP A 755 5.43 7.03 -17.90
C ASP A 755 6.77 6.41 -18.33
N THR A 756 6.75 5.70 -19.45
CA THR A 756 7.90 4.91 -19.93
C THR A 756 8.54 5.59 -21.12
N THR A 757 9.70 6.22 -20.91
CA THR A 757 10.49 6.90 -21.94
C THR A 757 11.63 6.01 -22.42
N GLU A 758 11.92 6.05 -23.73
CA GLU A 758 13.07 5.37 -24.32
C GLU A 758 14.39 6.02 -23.87
N TRP A 759 15.45 5.20 -23.79
CA TRP A 759 16.82 5.66 -23.50
C TRP A 759 17.39 6.47 -24.69
N LYS A 760 18.12 7.54 -24.37
CA LYS A 760 18.70 8.49 -25.32
C LYS A 760 20.23 8.48 -25.26
N SER A 761 20.78 8.69 -24.06
CA SER A 761 22.22 8.65 -23.80
C SER A 761 22.51 8.57 -22.30
N ASP A 762 23.74 8.17 -22.00
CA ASP A 762 24.32 8.26 -20.66
C ASP A 762 24.98 9.64 -20.45
N PHE A 763 25.19 10.05 -19.19
CA PHE A 763 25.89 11.30 -18.84
C PHE A 763 26.46 11.29 -17.40
N GLU A 764 27.14 12.38 -17.03
CA GLU A 764 27.69 12.64 -15.70
C GLU A 764 26.94 13.78 -14.97
N ILE A 765 26.64 13.61 -13.68
CA ILE A 765 26.12 14.69 -12.82
C ILE A 765 27.31 15.42 -12.18
N ASP A 766 27.42 16.72 -12.40
CA ASP A 766 28.33 17.60 -11.67
C ASP A 766 27.56 18.41 -10.60
N LEU A 767 27.86 18.16 -9.33
CA LEU A 767 27.25 18.80 -8.16
C LEU A 767 27.63 20.28 -8.02
N SER A 768 28.66 20.74 -8.75
CA SER A 768 29.02 22.16 -8.85
C SER A 768 28.16 22.93 -9.87
N ALA A 769 27.38 22.22 -10.70
CA ALA A 769 26.46 22.85 -11.64
C ALA A 769 25.33 23.61 -10.91
N SER A 770 25.07 24.84 -11.38
CA SER A 770 24.13 25.79 -10.77
C SER A 770 22.88 26.06 -11.63
N LYS A 771 22.72 25.35 -12.75
CA LYS A 771 21.66 25.53 -13.74
C LYS A 771 21.29 24.20 -14.40
N ASP A 772 20.02 24.09 -14.77
CA ASP A 772 19.47 23.06 -15.67
C ASP A 772 20.34 22.80 -16.91
N THR A 773 20.48 21.53 -17.29
CA THR A 773 21.14 21.05 -18.51
C THR A 773 20.15 20.29 -19.39
N ASP A 774 20.49 19.96 -20.63
CA ASP A 774 19.59 19.20 -21.52
C ASP A 774 19.26 17.79 -20.98
N ASN A 775 20.13 17.23 -20.13
CA ASN A 775 20.04 15.89 -19.54
C ASN A 775 19.68 15.85 -18.05
N CYS A 776 19.71 16.97 -17.32
CA CYS A 776 19.45 17.02 -15.87
C CYS A 776 18.62 18.26 -15.49
N SER A 777 17.58 18.07 -14.67
CA SER A 777 16.89 19.15 -13.98
C SER A 777 17.69 19.50 -12.72
N ILE A 778 18.16 20.74 -12.61
CA ILE A 778 19.05 21.23 -11.56
C ILE A 778 18.51 22.55 -11.01
N PHE A 779 18.02 22.53 -9.78
CA PHE A 779 17.39 23.68 -9.14
C PHE A 779 17.67 23.79 -7.64
N GLU A 780 17.58 25.01 -7.11
CA GLU A 780 17.80 25.30 -5.69
C GLU A 780 16.61 26.07 -5.08
N VAL A 781 16.16 25.59 -3.92
CA VAL A 781 14.94 26.07 -3.25
C VAL A 781 15.05 25.87 -1.74
N GLU A 782 14.41 26.72 -0.94
CA GLU A 782 14.30 26.51 0.50
C GLU A 782 13.09 25.62 0.79
N LEU A 783 13.30 24.50 1.47
CA LEU A 783 12.26 23.63 2.00
C LEU A 783 12.45 23.54 3.51
N LEU A 784 11.43 23.85 4.30
CA LEU A 784 11.43 23.65 5.76
C LEU A 784 12.54 24.43 6.49
N GLY A 785 12.93 25.58 5.95
CA GLY A 785 14.05 26.37 6.48
C GLY A 785 15.43 25.73 6.25
N ILE A 786 15.59 24.89 5.24
CA ILE A 786 16.87 24.36 4.75
C ILE A 786 16.96 24.66 3.24
N THR A 787 18.11 25.16 2.78
CA THR A 787 18.37 25.30 1.34
C THR A 787 18.65 23.93 0.75
N THR A 788 17.87 23.51 -0.24
CA THR A 788 18.02 22.23 -0.94
C THR A 788 18.30 22.44 -2.42
N ARG A 789 19.44 21.91 -2.89
CA ARG A 789 19.78 21.84 -4.32
C ARG A 789 19.54 20.42 -4.82
N HIS A 790 18.77 20.29 -5.88
CA HIS A 790 18.33 19.02 -6.43
C HIS A 790 18.93 18.78 -7.82
N PHE A 791 19.24 17.51 -8.11
CA PHE A 791 19.74 17.05 -9.40
C PHE A 791 18.94 15.79 -9.80
N TYR A 792 18.18 15.88 -10.90
CA TYR A 792 17.36 14.77 -11.41
C TYR A 792 17.63 14.52 -12.90
N PRO A 793 18.08 13.31 -13.29
CA PRO A 793 18.13 12.90 -14.69
C PRO A 793 16.79 13.11 -15.40
N LYS A 794 16.81 13.79 -16.55
CA LYS A 794 15.63 14.03 -17.38
C LYS A 794 15.22 12.75 -18.11
N ALA A 795 13.94 12.64 -18.45
CA ALA A 795 13.37 11.46 -19.08
C ALA A 795 14.15 11.00 -20.34
N GLY A 796 14.68 9.78 -20.27
CA GLY A 796 15.51 9.14 -21.30
C GLY A 796 17.03 9.26 -21.09
N TYR A 797 17.52 10.01 -20.11
CA TYR A 797 18.95 10.13 -19.81
C TYR A 797 19.34 9.32 -18.57
N MET A 798 20.53 8.71 -18.59
CA MET A 798 21.03 7.85 -17.51
C MET A 798 22.33 8.42 -16.91
N ALA A 799 22.33 8.76 -15.63
CA ALA A 799 23.52 9.32 -14.97
C ALA A 799 24.47 8.20 -14.51
N ILE A 800 25.55 7.97 -15.24
CA ILE A 800 26.52 6.89 -14.97
C ILE A 800 27.69 7.33 -14.07
N GLN A 801 27.83 8.63 -13.77
CA GLN A 801 28.83 9.16 -12.84
C GLN A 801 28.26 10.36 -12.04
N VAL A 802 28.80 10.58 -10.85
CA VAL A 802 28.54 11.77 -10.01
C VAL A 802 29.87 12.34 -9.51
N LYS A 803 30.07 13.65 -9.68
CA LYS A 803 31.29 14.38 -9.27
C LYS A 803 30.95 15.74 -8.65
N ASP A 804 31.88 16.33 -7.91
CA ASP A 804 31.87 17.74 -7.51
C ASP A 804 33.06 18.41 -8.21
N GLY A 805 32.79 19.07 -9.34
CA GLY A 805 33.80 19.58 -10.26
C GLY A 805 34.73 18.47 -10.77
N ASN A 806 35.99 18.49 -10.33
CA ASN A 806 37.01 17.50 -10.72
C ASN A 806 37.08 16.26 -9.82
N LYS A 807 36.37 16.22 -8.68
CA LYS A 807 36.41 15.07 -7.75
C LYS A 807 35.20 14.15 -8.00
N GLY A 808 35.46 12.94 -8.48
CA GLY A 808 34.42 11.90 -8.55
C GLY A 808 33.98 11.44 -7.15
N LEU A 809 32.66 11.30 -6.97
CA LEU A 809 32.05 10.70 -5.77
C LEU A 809 31.57 9.28 -6.06
N TRP A 810 31.00 9.03 -7.25
CA TRP A 810 30.46 7.74 -7.64
C TRP A 810 30.58 7.50 -9.15
N THR A 811 30.64 6.23 -9.55
CA THR A 811 30.70 5.78 -10.94
C THR A 811 30.01 4.42 -11.04
N ALA A 812 29.18 4.25 -12.05
CA ALA A 812 28.42 3.02 -12.33
C ALA A 812 29.33 1.78 -12.32
N PRO A 813 29.13 0.82 -11.38
CA PRO A 813 29.93 -0.40 -11.32
C PRO A 813 29.72 -1.32 -12.54
N THR A 814 28.57 -1.23 -13.21
CA THR A 814 28.23 -1.95 -14.44
C THR A 814 27.35 -1.09 -15.35
N ASN A 815 27.23 -1.46 -16.63
CA ASN A 815 26.47 -0.74 -17.65
C ASN A 815 24.95 -0.59 -17.39
N ASN A 816 24.41 -1.23 -16.35
CA ASN A 816 23.00 -1.13 -15.96
C ASN A 816 22.80 -0.32 -14.66
N ASP A 817 23.88 0.21 -14.08
CA ASP A 817 23.87 0.92 -12.81
C ASP A 817 23.88 2.43 -13.04
N TYR A 818 23.08 3.19 -12.29
CA TYR A 818 22.91 4.63 -12.53
C TYR A 818 22.49 5.41 -11.29
N CYS A 819 22.95 6.66 -11.20
CA CYS A 819 22.43 7.63 -10.25
C CYS A 819 21.01 8.06 -10.65
N PHE A 820 20.14 8.11 -9.64
CA PHE A 820 18.70 8.30 -9.75
C PHE A 820 18.30 9.73 -9.32
N SER A 821 19.02 10.27 -8.33
CA SER A 821 18.93 11.67 -7.89
C SER A 821 20.04 12.02 -6.90
N CYS A 822 20.51 13.27 -6.93
CA CYS A 822 21.31 13.86 -5.84
C CYS A 822 20.53 15.01 -5.20
N ILE A 823 20.60 15.14 -3.87
CA ILE A 823 19.99 16.22 -3.11
C ILE A 823 21.01 16.74 -2.11
N ILE A 824 21.45 17.98 -2.27
CA ILE A 824 22.32 18.67 -1.31
C ILE A 824 21.44 19.49 -0.36
N HIS A 825 21.59 19.26 0.94
CA HIS A 825 21.00 20.04 2.02
C HIS A 825 22.08 20.97 2.61
N ASN A 826 21.86 22.28 2.54
CA ASN A 826 22.78 23.29 3.08
C ASN A 826 22.06 24.16 4.11
N LYS A 827 22.70 24.37 5.27
CA LYS A 827 22.29 25.39 6.25
C LYS A 827 23.44 25.78 7.18
N GLY A 828 23.89 27.02 7.07
CA GLY A 828 24.97 27.56 7.90
C GLY A 828 26.33 27.01 7.45
N ASP A 829 27.00 26.30 8.34
CA ASP A 829 28.27 25.59 8.09
C ASP A 829 28.09 24.14 7.62
N LYS A 830 26.87 23.59 7.72
CA LYS A 830 26.58 22.19 7.38
C LYS A 830 26.08 22.04 5.94
N GLU A 831 26.77 21.22 5.18
CA GLU A 831 26.37 20.76 3.84
C GLU A 831 26.37 19.22 3.80
N LEU A 832 25.21 18.62 3.53
CA LEU A 832 24.97 17.18 3.48
C LEU A 832 24.45 16.78 2.09
N LEU A 833 24.77 15.58 1.61
CA LEU A 833 24.29 15.04 0.34
C LEU A 833 23.54 13.72 0.60
N GLU A 834 22.30 13.63 0.11
CA GLU A 834 21.59 12.37 -0.13
C GLU A 834 21.73 12.02 -1.61
N MET A 835 22.29 10.84 -1.90
CA MET A 835 22.47 10.34 -3.27
C MET A 835 21.82 8.97 -3.39
N ILE A 836 20.87 8.87 -4.32
CA ILE A 836 20.15 7.65 -4.64
C ILE A 836 20.76 7.05 -5.90
N VAL A 837 21.27 5.82 -5.80
CA VAL A 837 21.79 5.06 -6.95
C VAL A 837 21.00 3.76 -7.13
N VAL A 838 20.97 3.25 -8.35
CA VAL A 838 20.51 1.91 -8.67
C VAL A 838 21.73 1.09 -9.07
N GLU A 839 22.00 0.02 -8.33
CA GLU A 839 23.07 -0.93 -8.59
C GLU A 839 22.48 -2.35 -8.62
N ARG A 840 22.81 -3.13 -9.65
CA ARG A 840 22.38 -4.54 -9.81
C ARG A 840 20.87 -4.72 -9.63
N CYS A 841 20.10 -3.84 -10.27
CA CYS A 841 18.63 -3.73 -10.19
C CYS A 841 18.06 -3.47 -8.77
N SER A 842 18.90 -3.04 -7.82
CA SER A 842 18.54 -2.69 -6.44
C SER A 842 18.80 -1.20 -6.20
N ARG A 843 17.97 -0.53 -5.41
CA ARG A 843 18.19 0.88 -5.07
C ARG A 843 18.96 1.01 -3.75
N HIS A 844 20.02 1.80 -3.76
CA HIS A 844 20.85 2.14 -2.61
C HIS A 844 20.73 3.63 -2.32
N LEU A 845 20.69 3.98 -1.03
CA LEU A 845 20.78 5.35 -0.55
C LEU A 845 22.15 5.51 0.10
N THR A 846 22.90 6.51 -0.36
CA THR A 846 24.24 6.87 0.11
C THR A 846 24.20 8.29 0.63
N PHE A 847 24.89 8.56 1.74
CA PHE A 847 24.79 9.83 2.46
C PHE A 847 26.18 10.37 2.73
N PHE A 848 26.39 11.67 2.54
CA PHE A 848 27.70 12.30 2.72
C PHE A 848 27.59 13.60 3.53
N GLU A 849 28.64 13.94 4.25
CA GLU A 849 28.86 15.27 4.84
C GLU A 849 30.09 15.92 4.20
N LYS A 850 30.00 17.20 3.88
CA LYS A 850 31.11 17.96 3.30
C LYS A 850 31.98 18.56 4.41
N ALA A 851 33.20 18.05 4.53
CA ALA A 851 34.21 18.60 5.42
C ALA A 851 35.16 19.50 4.62
N SER A 852 35.02 20.82 4.79
CA SER A 852 35.74 21.86 4.02
C SER A 852 35.50 21.80 2.51
N THR A 853 36.29 21.04 1.76
CA THR A 853 36.16 20.84 0.31
C THR A 853 35.78 19.40 -0.07
N GLU A 854 35.75 18.46 0.88
CA GLU A 854 35.65 17.03 0.59
C GLU A 854 34.36 16.40 1.12
N TRP A 855 33.67 15.64 0.28
CA TRP A 855 32.56 14.77 0.70
C TRP A 855 33.07 13.49 1.36
N ASN A 856 32.55 13.19 2.55
CA ASN A 856 32.85 11.98 3.31
C ASN A 856 31.55 11.20 3.53
N GLU A 857 31.55 9.89 3.25
CA GLU A 857 30.36 9.05 3.45
C GLU A 857 30.04 8.90 4.95
N ILE A 858 28.75 8.94 5.29
CA ILE A 858 28.24 8.86 6.66
C ILE A 858 27.04 7.91 6.75
N GLU A 859 26.79 7.37 7.95
CA GLU A 859 25.60 6.55 8.17
C GLU A 859 24.29 7.36 8.04
N ASN A 860 23.23 6.69 7.58
CA ASN A 860 21.86 7.21 7.49
C ASN A 860 21.36 7.77 8.85
N THR A 861 21.75 7.15 9.96
CA THR A 861 21.54 7.62 11.34
C THR A 861 22.12 9.04 11.54
N THR A 862 23.42 9.18 11.30
CA THR A 862 24.19 10.43 11.39
C THR A 862 23.62 11.51 10.46
N PHE A 863 23.24 11.15 9.24
CA PHE A 863 22.61 12.08 8.29
C PHE A 863 21.27 12.61 8.82
N ASN A 864 20.38 11.73 9.30
CA ASN A 864 19.07 12.13 9.84
C ASN A 864 19.19 13.03 11.08
N ASP A 865 20.10 12.72 12.00
CA ASP A 865 20.29 13.57 13.19
C ASP A 865 20.87 14.94 12.83
N LYS A 866 21.87 15.03 11.94
CA LYS A 866 22.38 16.32 11.43
C LYS A 866 21.29 17.11 10.68
N LEU A 867 20.49 16.45 9.83
CA LEU A 867 19.39 17.09 9.10
C LEU A 867 18.28 17.60 10.05
N LYS A 868 18.05 16.92 11.17
CA LYS A 868 17.14 17.32 12.24
C LYS A 868 17.70 18.49 13.07
N GLU A 869 18.99 18.54 13.35
CA GLU A 869 19.66 19.71 13.93
C GLU A 869 19.51 20.94 13.00
N MET A 870 19.71 20.76 11.69
CA MET A 870 19.53 21.83 10.70
C MET A 870 18.10 22.39 10.73
N ARG A 871 17.06 21.54 10.84
CA ARG A 871 15.66 22.01 10.96
C ARG A 871 15.42 22.79 12.25
N ASN A 872 15.84 22.24 13.39
CA ASN A 872 15.56 22.81 14.71
C ASN A 872 16.39 24.07 15.05
N GLY A 873 17.56 24.22 14.42
CA GLY A 873 18.54 25.24 14.76
C GLY A 873 19.41 24.86 15.96
N THR A 874 20.62 25.41 16.01
CA THR A 874 21.53 25.23 17.14
C THR A 874 21.05 26.02 18.36
N ALA A 875 20.56 25.30 19.36
CA ALA A 875 20.49 25.83 20.72
C ALA A 875 21.94 26.01 21.24
N ASN A 876 22.48 27.22 21.09
CA ASN A 876 23.77 27.58 21.68
C ASN A 876 23.74 27.30 23.19
N PRO A 877 24.69 26.53 23.75
CA PRO A 877 24.81 26.39 25.19
C PRO A 877 25.05 27.78 25.81
N ALA A 878 24.33 28.09 26.89
CA ALA A 878 24.44 29.39 27.55
C ALA A 878 25.88 29.62 28.05
N PRO A 879 26.41 30.87 28.03
CA PRO A 879 27.78 31.14 28.46
C PRO A 879 27.98 30.72 29.92
N THR A 880 28.94 29.82 30.16
CA THR A 880 29.24 29.31 31.50
C THR A 880 29.77 30.44 32.39
N GLN A 881 28.98 30.89 33.37
CA GLN A 881 29.47 31.84 34.36
C GLN A 881 30.56 31.20 35.24
N PRO A 882 31.64 31.94 35.59
CA PRO A 882 32.67 31.42 36.49
C PRO A 882 32.12 31.12 37.88
N SER A 883 32.47 29.95 38.43
CA SER A 883 32.08 29.55 39.78
C SER A 883 32.77 30.41 40.84
N GLN A 884 32.03 31.26 41.55
CA GLN A 884 32.51 31.84 42.80
C GLN A 884 32.51 30.77 43.89
N GLY A 885 33.68 30.51 44.47
CA GLY A 885 33.82 29.55 45.57
C GLY A 885 33.26 30.11 46.88
N SER A 886 32.57 29.26 47.64
CA SER A 886 32.17 29.55 49.02
C SER A 886 32.80 28.52 49.96
N THR A 887 33.64 28.99 50.88
CA THR A 887 34.30 28.17 51.90
C THR A 887 33.42 28.03 53.13
N ASN A 888 33.11 26.80 53.55
CA ASN A 888 32.51 26.52 54.86
C ASN A 888 33.53 25.83 55.78
N PRO A 889 33.67 26.26 57.06
CA PRO A 889 34.62 25.68 58.00
C PRO A 889 34.14 24.35 58.60
N THR A 890 35.08 23.62 59.16
CA THR A 890 34.96 22.23 59.65
C THR A 890 34.41 22.10 61.07
N SER A 891 33.60 21.04 61.33
CA SER A 891 33.60 20.12 62.50
C SER A 891 33.59 20.71 63.94
N LYS A 892 32.94 20.15 64.97
CA LYS A 892 32.40 18.80 65.31
C LYS A 892 31.61 18.95 66.66
N PRO A 893 31.15 17.93 67.41
CA PRO A 893 31.28 16.46 67.29
C PRO A 893 30.40 15.79 66.22
#